data_AF-A0AA35QTQ4-F1
#
_entry.id   AF-A0AA35QTQ4-F1
#
_cell.length_a   1.000
_cell.length_b   1.000
_cell.length_c   1.000
_cell.angle_alpha   90.00
_cell.angle_beta   90.00
_cell.angle_gamma   90.00
#
_symmetry.space_group_name_H-M   'P 1'
#
loop_
_entity.id
_entity.type
_entity.pdbx_description
1 polymer ?
#
loop_
_entity_poly.entity_id
_entity_poly.type
_entity_poly.pdbx_seq_one_letter_code
_entity_poly.pdbx_strand_id
1 'polypeptide(L)'
;MAGVRSILLFSSLPLLLGQLLCGRGARAVVIPVDAAAGNDSLCVAAQDLNDSTTEYPADISPCQSLQAALGNQPCSRGCYLDNTKRLPPNLDLQLSPGVYRLTACLGILQASNLTIRSRGDAPGDVIIECATVPNNDYYDNLYVCGSERVRFQGLVFRKCGPFSPNVFLNHSSGLVFDNCTFRDNIGSSLQGQFCNDVTLTNTHFINNDNQQVAEPDVNETSIEELYDSITTGGGFTFFTRGQPATIRIEKCSFVENSANRNDPNNTRPVLLKANGHGGAVLIRLANADGSEITIADSEFVNNKAQVDGGAIYMTLSESVSGSSIFIERSNFTGNTVEEASGGAVSINSFQISFNNTIIVRNCSFLGNSGNAGGAFSIALYDSDINSSRSPDGVNFTECDFVNNMAKNEGTAVGLFSLVHVDQVGFPVGFENCLFMNNTSEGVTQDTSAIAAFRFPITFQGTNRFLGNLGGGVTLLNTQMRASGVLEFDSNTAVFGGGIAMDDRCLLELSPGTNISFTNNVARESGGGIYVEFPPIRFVVDIFNRLCFLQYRDPSGRDIPPQDWEDVAISFINNTARLSGAAIYASDMQQCSWLGNFTTDTSLIFTLPTELADRSPFLYKNNSLFSASNLVNNTNLATAPSTIEIDVDYTTVQPGESLAIGLLARDQVNNAREAVWSLEAPNQDVNLDALSANRDTYVYAVPCAPCLNHTDVTECSCSDGPPAQDGEGGGGGEDGEFSDDFTSLIRLNFSLLRTLGEIESQNLKVEGCHPGYVYNSNTGNCDCDTDNNDLLRCDDNNRYVYLREGIWGGVGERRNLITESVQPGYVSCRPQGRLPGCLFEFDKPDTQCRTERRGVCV
;
A
#
# COMPACT_ATOMS: atom_id res chain seq x y z
N MET A 1 -31.45 -41.46 36.20
CA MET A 1 -32.91 -41.34 35.93
C MET A 1 -33.04 -41.24 34.42
N ALA A 2 -33.35 -42.31 33.68
CA ALA A 2 -34.66 -42.94 33.49
C ALA A 2 -35.69 -41.92 32.93
N GLY A 3 -36.34 -42.08 31.78
CA GLY A 3 -36.58 -43.26 30.94
C GLY A 3 -36.67 -42.97 29.42
N VAL A 4 -36.38 -43.93 28.53
CA VAL A 4 -37.19 -45.10 28.07
C VAL A 4 -38.17 -44.67 26.95
N ARG A 5 -37.80 -44.84 25.67
CA ARG A 5 -37.95 -45.98 24.72
C ARG A 5 -39.24 -45.93 23.88
N SER A 6 -39.07 -45.99 22.55
CA SER A 6 -39.54 -47.06 21.63
C SER A 6 -39.02 -46.69 20.23
N ILE A 7 -38.01 -47.36 19.65
CA ILE A 7 -37.96 -48.71 19.05
C ILE A 7 -38.98 -48.91 17.93
N LEU A 8 -38.48 -48.92 16.69
CA LEU A 8 -38.78 -49.93 15.68
C LEU A 8 -37.50 -50.20 14.84
N LEU A 9 -36.93 -51.39 15.04
CA LEU A 9 -35.96 -52.08 14.18
C LEU A 9 -36.67 -52.52 12.88
N PHE A 10 -36.08 -52.63 11.70
CA PHE A 10 -35.02 -53.53 11.15
C PHE A 10 -34.91 -53.09 9.65
N SER A 11 -33.90 -53.32 8.80
CA SER A 11 -32.66 -54.10 8.80
C SER A 11 -31.92 -53.79 7.48
N SER A 12 -30.60 -53.73 7.57
CA SER A 12 -29.58 -54.06 6.56
C SER A 12 -29.99 -54.71 5.22
N LEU A 13 -29.52 -54.08 4.14
CA LEU A 13 -28.97 -54.56 2.84
C LEU A 13 -28.98 -56.07 2.50
N PRO A 14 -29.15 -56.43 1.20
CA PRO A 14 -28.06 -56.21 0.24
C PRO A 14 -28.42 -55.72 -1.17
N LEU A 15 -27.40 -55.06 -1.75
CA LEU A 15 -27.07 -54.93 -3.17
C LEU A 15 -27.35 -56.18 -4.03
N LEU A 16 -27.41 -55.96 -5.35
CA LEU A 16 -27.52 -56.94 -6.45
C LEU A 16 -28.92 -57.55 -6.69
N LEU A 17 -29.81 -56.82 -7.37
CA LEU A 17 -30.66 -57.37 -8.46
C LEU A 17 -31.45 -56.32 -9.28
N GLY A 18 -31.08 -55.02 -9.22
CA GLY A 18 -31.76 -53.94 -9.96
C GLY A 18 -31.03 -53.38 -11.19
N GLN A 19 -29.83 -53.88 -11.51
CA GLN A 19 -28.99 -53.38 -12.62
C GLN A 19 -28.95 -54.30 -13.85
N LEU A 20 -29.90 -55.24 -13.98
CA LEU A 20 -29.94 -56.21 -15.09
C LEU A 20 -31.23 -56.16 -15.94
N LEU A 21 -31.94 -55.04 -15.90
CA LEU A 21 -32.90 -54.69 -16.95
C LEU A 21 -32.36 -53.49 -17.72
N CYS A 22 -31.71 -53.80 -18.84
CA CYS A 22 -31.16 -52.89 -19.83
C CYS A 22 -32.14 -51.77 -20.19
N GLY A 23 -31.95 -50.59 -19.60
CA GLY A 23 -32.20 -49.35 -20.31
C GLY A 23 -31.18 -49.28 -21.44
N ARG A 24 -31.57 -49.65 -22.67
CA ARG A 24 -30.83 -49.26 -23.86
C ARG A 24 -30.72 -47.73 -23.78
N GLY A 25 -29.54 -47.20 -23.45
CA GLY A 25 -29.27 -45.78 -23.64
C GLY A 25 -29.67 -45.45 -25.07
N ALA A 26 -30.58 -44.48 -25.23
CA ALA A 26 -31.01 -44.04 -26.54
C ALA A 26 -29.74 -43.70 -27.35
N ARG A 27 -29.51 -44.42 -28.45
CA ARG A 27 -28.36 -44.15 -29.33
C ARG A 27 -28.52 -42.74 -29.85
N ALA A 28 -27.45 -41.95 -29.78
CA ALA A 28 -27.45 -40.61 -30.36
C ALA A 28 -27.63 -40.70 -31.87
N VAL A 29 -28.47 -39.85 -32.45
CA VAL A 29 -28.63 -39.75 -33.90
C VAL A 29 -27.44 -38.95 -34.44
N VAL A 30 -26.66 -39.58 -35.30
CA VAL A 30 -25.45 -38.99 -35.88
C VAL A 30 -25.79 -38.22 -37.16
N ILE A 31 -25.56 -36.91 -37.18
CA ILE A 31 -25.78 -36.06 -38.36
C ILE A 31 -24.42 -35.68 -38.95
N PRO A 32 -24.05 -36.19 -40.14
CA PRO A 32 -22.79 -35.81 -40.79
C PRO A 32 -22.92 -34.44 -41.47
N VAL A 33 -21.92 -33.58 -41.27
CA VAL A 33 -21.84 -32.25 -41.88
C VAL A 33 -20.49 -32.12 -42.60
N ASP A 34 -20.49 -31.79 -43.89
CA ASP A 34 -19.29 -31.73 -44.73
C ASP A 34 -19.31 -30.49 -45.61
N ALA A 35 -18.43 -29.52 -45.32
CA ALA A 35 -18.40 -28.24 -46.04
C ALA A 35 -18.06 -28.38 -47.53
N ALA A 36 -17.36 -29.45 -47.93
CA ALA A 36 -16.88 -29.66 -49.30
C ALA A 36 -17.78 -30.59 -50.12
N ALA A 37 -18.28 -31.66 -49.50
CA ALA A 37 -19.05 -32.70 -50.17
C ALA A 37 -20.56 -32.69 -49.82
N GLY A 38 -20.98 -31.85 -48.87
CA GLY A 38 -22.36 -31.74 -48.44
C GLY A 38 -23.26 -31.00 -49.43
N ASN A 39 -24.57 -31.19 -49.26
CA ASN A 39 -25.60 -30.50 -50.03
C ASN A 39 -26.80 -30.16 -49.13
N ASP A 40 -26.94 -28.88 -48.77
CA ASP A 40 -27.99 -28.38 -47.88
C ASP A 40 -29.41 -28.61 -48.42
N SER A 41 -29.59 -28.74 -49.74
CA SER A 41 -30.91 -29.02 -50.34
C SER A 41 -31.33 -30.49 -50.29
N LEU A 42 -30.38 -31.39 -50.00
CA LEU A 42 -30.59 -32.84 -49.99
C LEU A 42 -30.36 -33.48 -48.61
N CYS A 43 -29.88 -32.72 -47.63
CA CYS A 43 -29.67 -33.23 -46.28
C CYS A 43 -30.96 -33.17 -45.45
N VAL A 44 -31.03 -33.96 -44.38
CA VAL A 44 -32.10 -33.88 -43.38
C VAL A 44 -31.59 -33.12 -42.17
N ALA A 45 -32.29 -32.02 -41.85
CA ALA A 45 -32.02 -31.19 -40.70
C ALA A 45 -32.43 -31.90 -39.41
N ALA A 46 -31.74 -31.59 -38.31
CA ALA A 46 -32.07 -32.11 -36.99
C ALA A 46 -33.52 -31.81 -36.56
N GLN A 47 -34.04 -30.64 -36.92
CA GLN A 47 -35.41 -30.23 -36.60
C GLN A 47 -36.48 -31.07 -37.30
N ASP A 48 -36.15 -31.69 -38.44
CA ASP A 48 -37.08 -32.55 -39.19
C ASP A 48 -37.10 -34.00 -38.67
N LEU A 49 -36.19 -34.33 -37.74
CA LEU A 49 -36.16 -35.63 -37.10
C LEU A 49 -37.21 -35.69 -35.99
N ASN A 50 -38.03 -36.75 -36.00
CA ASN A 50 -39.00 -36.98 -34.93
C ASN A 50 -38.30 -37.49 -33.66
N ASP A 51 -38.90 -37.29 -32.49
CA ASP A 51 -38.38 -37.73 -31.18
C ASP A 51 -38.16 -39.25 -31.07
N SER A 52 -38.80 -40.03 -31.94
CA SER A 52 -38.66 -41.48 -32.04
C SER A 52 -37.56 -41.95 -33.00
N THR A 53 -36.86 -41.02 -33.66
CA THR A 53 -35.80 -41.35 -34.62
C THR A 53 -34.59 -41.90 -33.88
N THR A 54 -34.10 -43.07 -34.32
CA THR A 54 -32.99 -43.76 -33.65
C THR A 54 -31.74 -43.87 -34.53
N GLU A 55 -31.84 -43.62 -35.84
CA GLU A 55 -30.73 -43.65 -36.79
C GLU A 55 -30.94 -42.58 -37.88
N TYR A 56 -29.83 -41.98 -38.35
CA TYR A 56 -29.85 -41.07 -39.49
C TYR A 56 -29.97 -41.88 -40.79
N PRO A 57 -30.89 -41.55 -41.72
CA PRO A 57 -31.11 -42.41 -42.88
C PRO A 57 -29.86 -42.47 -43.78
N ALA A 58 -29.44 -43.70 -44.12
CA ALA A 58 -28.16 -43.98 -44.78
C ALA A 58 -28.03 -43.42 -46.21
N ASP A 59 -29.15 -43.12 -46.87
CA ASP A 59 -29.21 -42.66 -48.27
C ASP A 59 -29.22 -41.11 -48.40
N ILE A 60 -29.01 -40.38 -47.30
CA ILE A 60 -29.05 -38.92 -47.27
C ILE A 60 -27.65 -38.31 -47.38
N SER A 61 -27.53 -37.29 -48.22
CA SER A 61 -26.30 -36.48 -48.34
C SER A 61 -25.98 -35.77 -47.02
N PRO A 62 -24.71 -35.66 -46.61
CA PRO A 62 -24.34 -34.80 -45.48
C PRO A 62 -24.79 -33.35 -45.74
N CYS A 63 -25.11 -32.62 -44.68
CA CYS A 63 -25.37 -31.19 -44.79
C CYS A 63 -24.06 -30.46 -45.13
N GLN A 64 -24.14 -29.43 -45.97
CA GLN A 64 -22.99 -28.58 -46.30
C GLN A 64 -22.69 -27.58 -45.19
N SER A 65 -23.74 -27.02 -44.58
CA SER A 65 -23.64 -26.01 -43.52
C SER A 65 -24.19 -26.48 -42.17
N LEU A 66 -23.68 -25.87 -41.11
CA LEU A 66 -24.19 -26.04 -39.75
C LEU A 66 -25.63 -25.55 -39.61
N GLN A 67 -25.99 -24.47 -40.32
CA GLN A 67 -27.34 -23.92 -40.31
C GLN A 67 -28.33 -24.91 -40.92
N ALA A 68 -28.02 -25.53 -42.07
CA ALA A 68 -28.86 -26.56 -42.64
C ALA A 68 -28.98 -27.79 -41.74
N ALA A 69 -27.88 -28.23 -41.12
CA ALA A 69 -27.88 -29.35 -40.19
C ALA A 69 -28.80 -29.13 -38.97
N LEU A 70 -28.96 -27.89 -38.52
CA LEU A 70 -29.79 -27.53 -37.35
C LEU A 70 -31.18 -26.99 -37.71
N GLY A 71 -31.52 -26.82 -39.01
CA GLY A 71 -32.84 -26.36 -39.46
C GLY A 71 -32.98 -24.84 -39.62
N ASN A 72 -31.89 -24.11 -39.87
CA ASN A 72 -31.85 -22.65 -40.08
C ASN A 72 -32.54 -21.85 -38.97
N GLN A 73 -32.27 -22.19 -37.71
CA GLN A 73 -32.89 -21.51 -36.58
C GLN A 73 -32.32 -20.11 -36.38
N PRO A 74 -33.12 -19.04 -36.57
CA PRO A 74 -32.67 -17.70 -36.26
C PRO A 74 -32.62 -17.50 -34.74
N CYS A 75 -31.72 -16.64 -34.30
CA CYS A 75 -31.68 -16.24 -32.90
C CYS A 75 -32.90 -15.44 -32.49
N SER A 76 -33.38 -15.68 -31.28
CA SER A 76 -34.58 -15.08 -30.71
C SER A 76 -34.23 -14.41 -29.37
N ARG A 77 -34.79 -13.23 -29.11
CA ARG A 77 -34.63 -12.51 -27.82
C ARG A 77 -35.17 -13.27 -26.60
N GLY A 78 -35.95 -14.33 -26.77
CA GLY A 78 -36.53 -15.10 -25.66
C GLY A 78 -36.32 -16.61 -25.80
N CYS A 79 -35.74 -17.22 -24.76
CA CYS A 79 -35.49 -18.69 -24.68
C CYS A 79 -36.75 -19.56 -24.60
N TYR A 80 -37.90 -18.96 -24.24
CA TYR A 80 -39.10 -19.70 -23.87
C TYR A 80 -40.32 -19.40 -24.76
N LEU A 81 -40.14 -18.61 -25.83
CA LEU A 81 -41.28 -18.08 -26.58
C LEU A 81 -41.72 -18.93 -27.78
N ASP A 82 -40.97 -19.96 -28.17
CA ASP A 82 -41.30 -20.75 -29.35
C ASP A 82 -40.93 -22.25 -29.21
N ASN A 83 -41.86 -23.03 -28.65
CA ASN A 83 -41.73 -24.49 -28.50
C ASN A 83 -41.69 -25.25 -29.85
N THR A 84 -41.94 -24.57 -30.99
CA THR A 84 -41.90 -25.20 -32.32
C THR A 84 -40.49 -25.34 -32.89
N LYS A 85 -39.49 -24.77 -32.20
CA LYS A 85 -38.07 -24.75 -32.60
C LYS A 85 -37.19 -25.65 -31.74
N ARG A 86 -37.76 -26.58 -30.98
CA ARG A 86 -36.99 -27.50 -30.15
C ARG A 86 -36.25 -28.54 -31.00
N LEU A 87 -34.96 -28.76 -30.73
CA LEU A 87 -34.21 -29.88 -31.31
C LEU A 87 -34.54 -31.20 -30.60
N PRO A 88 -34.63 -32.32 -31.32
CA PRO A 88 -34.82 -33.63 -30.70
C PRO A 88 -33.62 -33.98 -29.79
N PRO A 89 -33.84 -34.76 -28.72
CA PRO A 89 -32.79 -35.09 -27.77
C PRO A 89 -31.79 -36.11 -28.35
N ASN A 90 -30.57 -36.14 -27.79
CA ASN A 90 -29.51 -37.11 -28.13
C ASN A 90 -29.02 -36.98 -29.59
N LEU A 91 -28.48 -35.82 -29.93
CA LEU A 91 -27.92 -35.54 -31.26
C LEU A 91 -26.38 -35.53 -31.21
N ASP A 92 -25.75 -36.09 -32.24
CA ASP A 92 -24.29 -36.05 -32.45
C ASP A 92 -23.98 -35.51 -33.85
N LEU A 93 -23.67 -34.22 -33.95
CA LEU A 93 -23.26 -33.57 -35.19
C LEU A 93 -21.75 -33.78 -35.39
N GLN A 94 -21.38 -34.47 -36.47
CA GLN A 94 -19.99 -34.77 -36.80
C GLN A 94 -19.55 -33.96 -38.03
N LEU A 95 -18.60 -33.05 -37.81
CA LEU A 95 -18.10 -32.14 -38.84
C LEU A 95 -16.82 -32.70 -39.47
N SER A 96 -16.82 -32.90 -40.78
CA SER A 96 -15.61 -33.18 -41.56
C SER A 96 -14.64 -31.98 -41.53
N PRO A 97 -13.33 -32.18 -41.75
CA PRO A 97 -12.39 -31.08 -41.91
C PRO A 97 -12.85 -30.04 -42.93
N GLY A 98 -12.84 -28.76 -42.56
CA GLY A 98 -13.35 -27.69 -43.41
C GLY A 98 -13.62 -26.39 -42.68
N VAL A 99 -14.01 -25.36 -43.45
CA VAL A 99 -14.43 -24.05 -42.93
C VAL A 99 -15.94 -23.93 -43.08
N TYR A 100 -16.63 -23.87 -41.95
CA TYR A 100 -18.08 -23.71 -41.85
C TYR A 100 -18.39 -22.25 -41.53
N ARG A 101 -18.95 -21.53 -42.50
CA ARG A 101 -19.20 -20.09 -42.35
C ARG A 101 -20.57 -19.81 -41.74
N LEU A 102 -20.58 -19.05 -40.66
CA LEU A 102 -21.80 -18.51 -40.06
C LEU A 102 -22.18 -17.21 -40.78
N THR A 103 -23.14 -17.29 -41.71
CA THR A 103 -23.63 -16.13 -42.48
C THR A 103 -24.80 -15.39 -41.80
N ALA A 104 -25.31 -15.94 -40.71
CA ALA A 104 -26.40 -15.42 -39.89
C ALA A 104 -26.24 -15.99 -38.47
N CYS A 105 -26.87 -15.34 -37.47
CA CYS A 105 -26.94 -15.89 -36.12
C CYS A 105 -27.60 -17.27 -36.13
N LEU A 106 -26.92 -18.26 -35.56
CA LEU A 106 -27.35 -19.66 -35.48
C LEU A 106 -27.83 -19.98 -34.05
N GLY A 107 -29.13 -20.26 -33.92
CA GLY A 107 -29.73 -20.64 -32.64
C GLY A 107 -29.68 -22.14 -32.37
N ILE A 108 -29.25 -22.51 -31.15
CA ILE A 108 -29.43 -23.83 -30.53
C ILE A 108 -30.40 -23.61 -29.37
N LEU A 109 -31.68 -23.86 -29.63
CA LEU A 109 -32.77 -23.54 -28.71
C LEU A 109 -33.33 -24.82 -28.09
N GLN A 110 -33.41 -24.86 -26.76
CA GLN A 110 -34.02 -25.95 -25.99
C GLN A 110 -33.48 -27.35 -26.33
N ALA A 111 -32.19 -27.42 -26.68
CA ALA A 111 -31.53 -28.67 -27.02
C ALA A 111 -31.25 -29.51 -25.75
N SER A 112 -31.27 -30.82 -25.88
CA SER A 112 -30.94 -31.74 -24.78
C SER A 112 -30.02 -32.85 -25.26
N ASN A 113 -28.87 -33.04 -24.62
CA ASN A 113 -27.85 -34.03 -25.02
C ASN A 113 -27.38 -33.83 -26.47
N LEU A 114 -26.96 -32.62 -26.81
CA LEU A 114 -26.41 -32.28 -28.13
C LEU A 114 -24.89 -32.29 -28.07
N THR A 115 -24.24 -33.03 -28.95
CA THR A 115 -22.79 -32.97 -29.17
C THR A 115 -22.51 -32.44 -30.58
N ILE A 116 -21.63 -31.45 -30.69
CA ILE A 116 -21.10 -30.94 -31.95
C ILE A 116 -19.58 -31.15 -31.90
N ARG A 117 -19.05 -32.00 -32.80
CA ARG A 117 -17.66 -32.40 -32.73
C ARG A 117 -16.97 -32.50 -34.08
N SER A 118 -15.67 -32.25 -34.07
CA SER A 118 -14.79 -32.52 -35.19
C SER A 118 -14.66 -34.04 -35.43
N ARG A 119 -14.65 -34.43 -36.71
CA ARG A 119 -14.24 -35.76 -37.20
C ARG A 119 -12.76 -35.78 -37.60
N GLY A 120 -12.09 -34.63 -37.66
CA GLY A 120 -10.68 -34.53 -38.02
C GLY A 120 -9.76 -35.25 -37.04
N ASP A 121 -8.68 -35.82 -37.56
CA ASP A 121 -7.65 -36.49 -36.76
C ASP A 121 -6.69 -35.48 -36.10
N ALA A 122 -6.67 -34.23 -36.56
CA ALA A 122 -5.81 -33.17 -36.02
C ALA A 122 -6.62 -32.01 -35.37
N PRO A 123 -6.10 -31.42 -34.27
CA PRO A 123 -6.65 -30.18 -33.73
C PRO A 123 -6.64 -29.07 -34.79
N GLY A 124 -7.78 -28.41 -35.00
CA GLY A 124 -7.88 -27.29 -35.93
C GLY A 124 -8.42 -27.60 -37.32
N ASP A 125 -8.73 -28.86 -37.61
CA ASP A 125 -9.26 -29.30 -38.91
C ASP A 125 -10.66 -28.74 -39.21
N VAL A 126 -11.46 -28.45 -38.17
CA VAL A 126 -12.82 -27.92 -38.29
C VAL A 126 -12.86 -26.50 -37.76
N ILE A 127 -13.16 -25.55 -38.65
CA ILE A 127 -13.18 -24.13 -38.35
C ILE A 127 -14.61 -23.61 -38.52
N ILE A 128 -15.17 -23.06 -37.44
CA ILE A 128 -16.37 -22.25 -37.45
C ILE A 128 -15.91 -20.78 -37.57
N GLU A 129 -16.19 -20.19 -38.72
CA GLU A 129 -15.78 -18.83 -39.07
C GLU A 129 -17.02 -17.95 -39.21
N CYS A 130 -17.07 -16.82 -38.50
CA CYS A 130 -18.13 -15.85 -38.73
C CYS A 130 -17.93 -15.17 -40.09
N ALA A 131 -18.98 -15.07 -40.89
CA ALA A 131 -18.94 -14.27 -42.11
C ALA A 131 -18.85 -12.78 -41.75
N THR A 132 -18.39 -11.95 -42.68
CA THR A 132 -18.45 -10.50 -42.56
C THR A 132 -19.90 -10.05 -42.30
N VAL A 133 -20.14 -9.70 -41.04
CA VAL A 133 -21.31 -9.05 -40.43
C VAL A 133 -22.66 -9.65 -40.84
N PRO A 134 -23.27 -10.55 -40.03
CA PRO A 134 -24.71 -10.63 -40.01
C PRO A 134 -25.30 -9.48 -39.20
N ASN A 135 -25.88 -8.53 -39.94
CA ASN A 135 -27.15 -7.86 -39.70
C ASN A 135 -27.62 -7.65 -38.24
N ASN A 136 -27.66 -6.37 -37.85
CA ASN A 136 -28.36 -5.75 -36.71
C ASN A 136 -27.68 -5.88 -35.34
N ASP A 137 -27.61 -4.75 -34.63
CA ASP A 137 -26.83 -4.45 -33.41
C ASP A 137 -27.10 -5.32 -32.16
N TYR A 138 -27.77 -6.48 -32.28
CA TYR A 138 -28.37 -7.16 -31.12
C TYR A 138 -28.22 -8.68 -31.04
N TYR A 139 -27.60 -9.37 -32.02
CA TYR A 139 -27.59 -10.85 -32.01
C TYR A 139 -26.21 -11.45 -32.28
N ASP A 140 -25.91 -12.54 -31.56
CA ASP A 140 -24.63 -13.24 -31.52
C ASP A 140 -24.35 -14.07 -32.78
N ASN A 141 -23.21 -14.77 -32.85
CA ASN A 141 -22.94 -15.62 -34.02
C ASN A 141 -23.47 -17.04 -33.83
N LEU A 142 -23.22 -17.62 -32.66
CA LEU A 142 -23.82 -18.86 -32.19
C LEU A 142 -24.51 -18.62 -30.85
N TYR A 143 -25.80 -18.90 -30.77
CA TYR A 143 -26.61 -18.65 -29.58
C TYR A 143 -27.17 -19.96 -29.02
N VAL A 144 -26.74 -20.35 -27.83
CA VAL A 144 -27.24 -21.53 -27.10
C VAL A 144 -28.14 -21.07 -25.98
N CYS A 145 -29.39 -21.51 -25.98
CA CYS A 145 -30.39 -20.94 -25.08
C CYS A 145 -31.44 -21.95 -24.62
N GLY A 146 -31.76 -21.94 -23.32
CA GLY A 146 -32.67 -22.90 -22.70
C GLY A 146 -32.24 -24.36 -22.83
N SER A 147 -30.94 -24.63 -23.03
CA SER A 147 -30.44 -25.95 -23.43
C SER A 147 -29.73 -26.68 -22.27
N GLU A 148 -29.74 -28.01 -22.31
CA GLU A 148 -29.12 -28.87 -21.32
C GLU A 148 -28.14 -29.87 -21.95
N ARG A 149 -26.98 -30.05 -21.31
CA ARG A 149 -25.97 -31.05 -21.71
C ARG A 149 -25.53 -30.88 -23.17
N VAL A 150 -25.09 -29.67 -23.52
CA VAL A 150 -24.55 -29.34 -24.84
C VAL A 150 -23.02 -29.41 -24.80
N ARG A 151 -22.41 -30.14 -25.73
CA ARG A 151 -20.96 -30.33 -25.82
C ARG A 151 -20.42 -29.87 -27.17
N PHE A 152 -19.37 -29.05 -27.14
CA PHE A 152 -18.54 -28.70 -28.27
C PHE A 152 -17.17 -29.37 -28.13
N GLN A 153 -16.70 -30.06 -29.17
CA GLN A 153 -15.45 -30.82 -29.09
C GLN A 153 -14.56 -30.69 -30.32
N GLY A 154 -13.31 -30.26 -30.12
CA GLY A 154 -12.30 -30.21 -31.18
C GLY A 154 -12.54 -29.13 -32.25
N LEU A 155 -13.25 -28.04 -31.90
CA LEU A 155 -13.67 -27.01 -32.84
C LEU A 155 -12.83 -25.74 -32.71
N VAL A 156 -12.59 -25.05 -33.83
CA VAL A 156 -11.97 -23.72 -33.84
C VAL A 156 -12.99 -22.65 -34.19
N PHE A 157 -13.13 -21.65 -33.32
CA PHE A 157 -14.00 -20.50 -33.47
C PHE A 157 -13.14 -19.26 -33.77
N ARG A 158 -13.37 -18.57 -34.89
CA ARG A 158 -12.56 -17.39 -35.28
C ARG A 158 -13.30 -16.31 -36.04
N LYS A 159 -12.69 -15.11 -36.05
CA LYS A 159 -13.08 -13.94 -36.87
C LYS A 159 -14.50 -13.43 -36.62
N CYS A 160 -14.93 -13.40 -35.36
CA CYS A 160 -16.24 -12.90 -34.96
C CYS A 160 -16.09 -11.55 -34.24
N GLY A 161 -17.00 -10.60 -34.47
CA GLY A 161 -16.96 -9.24 -33.87
C GLY A 161 -17.25 -8.10 -34.87
N PRO A 162 -17.30 -6.83 -34.43
CA PRO A 162 -16.81 -6.33 -33.13
C PRO A 162 -17.87 -6.24 -32.00
N PHE A 163 -19.16 -6.46 -32.27
CA PHE A 163 -20.23 -6.14 -31.30
C PHE A 163 -20.82 -7.32 -30.55
N SER A 164 -20.71 -8.54 -31.07
CA SER A 164 -21.37 -9.71 -30.49
C SER A 164 -20.38 -10.84 -30.23
N PRO A 165 -20.54 -11.60 -29.14
CA PRO A 165 -19.72 -12.77 -28.87
C PRO A 165 -19.75 -13.80 -30.01
N ASN A 166 -18.68 -14.58 -30.10
CA ASN A 166 -18.63 -15.71 -31.03
C ASN A 166 -19.66 -16.77 -30.61
N VAL A 167 -19.67 -17.12 -29.33
CA VAL A 167 -20.63 -18.04 -28.74
C VAL A 167 -21.28 -17.42 -27.50
N PHE A 168 -22.60 -17.28 -27.53
CA PHE A 168 -23.41 -16.78 -26.42
C PHE A 168 -24.25 -17.90 -25.82
N LEU A 169 -24.12 -18.11 -24.52
CA LEU A 169 -24.81 -19.12 -23.74
C LEU A 169 -25.79 -18.43 -22.79
N ASN A 170 -27.05 -18.83 -22.80
CA ASN A 170 -28.08 -18.17 -22.01
C ASN A 170 -29.04 -19.18 -21.37
N HIS A 171 -29.36 -19.03 -20.08
CA HIS A 171 -30.33 -19.89 -19.38
C HIS A 171 -30.13 -21.39 -19.65
N SER A 172 -28.88 -21.86 -19.61
CA SER A 172 -28.49 -23.20 -20.04
C SER A 172 -27.63 -23.90 -19.00
N SER A 173 -27.56 -25.23 -19.04
CA SER A 173 -26.87 -26.03 -18.01
C SER A 173 -26.13 -27.24 -18.59
N GLY A 174 -25.03 -27.64 -17.96
CA GLY A 174 -24.20 -28.77 -18.38
C GLY A 174 -23.48 -28.51 -19.70
N LEU A 175 -22.97 -27.29 -19.88
CA LEU A 175 -22.30 -26.86 -21.11
C LEU A 175 -20.83 -27.24 -21.06
N VAL A 176 -20.33 -27.92 -22.09
CA VAL A 176 -18.94 -28.42 -22.13
C VAL A 176 -18.23 -27.98 -23.40
N PHE A 177 -17.07 -27.36 -23.25
CA PHE A 177 -16.11 -27.10 -24.33
C PHE A 177 -14.85 -27.91 -24.06
N ASP A 178 -14.57 -28.87 -24.94
CA ASP A 178 -13.46 -29.81 -24.79
C ASP A 178 -12.54 -29.74 -26.01
N ASN A 179 -11.27 -29.43 -25.79
CA ASN A 179 -10.29 -29.31 -26.88
C ASN A 179 -10.70 -28.28 -27.95
N CYS A 180 -11.32 -27.17 -27.55
CA CYS A 180 -11.75 -26.10 -28.45
C CYS A 180 -10.69 -24.99 -28.54
N THR A 181 -10.73 -24.18 -29.61
CA THR A 181 -9.88 -22.99 -29.75
C THR A 181 -10.70 -21.80 -30.18
N PHE A 182 -10.61 -20.70 -29.43
CA PHE A 182 -11.16 -19.40 -29.78
C PHE A 182 -10.00 -18.47 -30.12
N ARG A 183 -9.93 -18.00 -31.36
CA ARG A 183 -8.82 -17.14 -31.78
C ARG A 183 -9.21 -16.03 -32.73
N ASP A 184 -8.43 -14.95 -32.70
CA ASP A 184 -8.55 -13.81 -33.62
C ASP A 184 -9.98 -13.23 -33.67
N ASN A 185 -10.65 -13.17 -32.50
CA ASN A 185 -11.97 -12.55 -32.36
C ASN A 185 -11.82 -11.10 -31.90
N ILE A 186 -12.73 -10.23 -32.38
CA ILE A 186 -12.72 -8.76 -32.11
C ILE A 186 -13.77 -8.38 -31.05
N GLY A 187 -14.47 -9.38 -30.50
CA GLY A 187 -15.35 -9.27 -29.34
C GLY A 187 -15.10 -10.43 -28.38
N SER A 188 -15.88 -10.50 -27.30
CA SER A 188 -15.84 -11.64 -26.37
C SER A 188 -15.91 -12.97 -27.11
N SER A 189 -15.00 -13.90 -26.85
CA SER A 189 -15.03 -15.17 -27.59
C SER A 189 -16.15 -16.07 -27.10
N LEU A 190 -16.31 -16.19 -25.79
CA LEU A 190 -17.32 -17.03 -25.18
C LEU A 190 -17.98 -16.24 -24.05
N GLN A 191 -19.31 -16.12 -24.10
CA GLN A 191 -20.05 -15.42 -23.07
C GLN A 191 -21.18 -16.29 -22.54
N GLY A 192 -21.24 -16.48 -21.22
CA GLY A 192 -22.32 -17.15 -20.52
C GLY A 192 -23.12 -16.21 -19.64
N GLN A 193 -24.45 -16.26 -19.76
CA GLN A 193 -25.38 -15.52 -18.92
C GLN A 193 -26.43 -16.45 -18.32
N PHE A 194 -26.67 -16.32 -17.01
CA PHE A 194 -27.68 -17.08 -16.28
C PHE A 194 -27.58 -18.61 -16.53
N CYS A 195 -26.35 -19.10 -16.64
CA CYS A 195 -26.06 -20.52 -16.83
C CYS A 195 -25.66 -21.16 -15.49
N ASN A 196 -25.97 -22.44 -15.31
CA ASN A 196 -25.76 -23.10 -14.01
C ASN A 196 -24.49 -23.94 -13.95
N ASP A 197 -24.07 -24.54 -15.07
CA ASP A 197 -22.91 -25.44 -15.12
C ASP A 197 -22.19 -25.29 -16.47
N VAL A 198 -20.97 -24.78 -16.43
CA VAL A 198 -20.11 -24.53 -17.59
C VAL A 198 -18.71 -25.10 -17.33
N THR A 199 -18.25 -26.00 -18.19
CA THR A 199 -16.94 -26.63 -18.11
C THR A 199 -16.14 -26.35 -19.39
N LEU A 200 -14.95 -25.78 -19.22
CA LEU A 200 -13.93 -25.61 -20.24
C LEU A 200 -12.76 -26.53 -19.89
N THR A 201 -12.44 -27.45 -20.79
CA THR A 201 -11.31 -28.38 -20.61
C THR A 201 -10.43 -28.35 -21.84
N ASN A 202 -9.11 -28.25 -21.65
CA ASN A 202 -8.13 -28.23 -22.74
C ASN A 202 -8.49 -27.20 -23.84
N THR A 203 -9.02 -26.04 -23.44
CA THR A 203 -9.55 -25.05 -24.36
C THR A 203 -8.62 -23.84 -24.43
N HIS A 204 -8.41 -23.32 -25.63
CA HIS A 204 -7.43 -22.27 -25.91
C HIS A 204 -8.11 -20.98 -26.36
N PHE A 205 -7.76 -19.85 -25.73
CA PHE A 205 -8.19 -18.50 -26.10
C PHE A 205 -6.95 -17.70 -26.50
N ILE A 206 -6.82 -17.36 -27.79
CA ILE A 206 -5.58 -16.81 -28.36
C ILE A 206 -5.89 -15.55 -29.15
N ASN A 207 -5.23 -14.43 -28.82
CA ASN A 207 -5.32 -13.19 -29.60
C ASN A 207 -6.77 -12.73 -29.82
N ASN A 208 -7.58 -12.78 -28.76
CA ASN A 208 -8.93 -12.23 -28.79
C ASN A 208 -8.90 -10.81 -28.19
N ASP A 209 -9.37 -9.84 -28.96
CA ASP A 209 -9.30 -8.42 -28.63
C ASP A 209 -10.70 -7.83 -28.56
N ASN A 210 -11.25 -7.71 -27.34
CA ASN A 210 -12.56 -7.15 -27.17
C ASN A 210 -12.54 -5.62 -27.34
N GLN A 211 -13.07 -5.15 -28.49
CA GLN A 211 -13.14 -3.74 -28.85
C GLN A 211 -14.52 -3.11 -28.63
N GLN A 212 -15.42 -3.77 -27.89
CA GLN A 212 -16.76 -3.24 -27.63
C GLN A 212 -16.68 -1.88 -26.94
N VAL A 213 -17.22 -0.84 -27.58
CA VAL A 213 -17.34 0.51 -27.01
C VAL A 213 -18.62 0.55 -26.19
N ALA A 214 -18.56 1.11 -24.96
CA ALA A 214 -19.74 1.29 -24.12
C ALA A 214 -20.80 2.10 -24.87
N GLU A 215 -22.07 1.74 -24.74
CA GLU A 215 -23.13 2.55 -25.34
C GLU A 215 -23.09 3.98 -24.76
N PRO A 216 -23.03 5.02 -25.62
CA PRO A 216 -22.81 6.40 -25.18
C PRO A 216 -23.96 7.01 -24.37
N ASP A 217 -25.13 6.35 -24.31
CA ASP A 217 -26.36 6.91 -23.72
C ASP A 217 -26.59 6.58 -22.25
N VAL A 218 -25.72 5.79 -21.61
CA VAL A 218 -25.82 5.58 -20.17
C VAL A 218 -25.12 6.73 -19.45
N ASN A 219 -25.90 7.77 -19.10
CA ASN A 219 -25.59 8.75 -18.05
C ASN A 219 -25.51 8.07 -16.66
N GLU A 220 -24.79 6.95 -16.58
CA GLU A 220 -24.55 6.16 -15.37
C GLU A 220 -23.79 7.03 -14.37
N THR A 221 -24.55 7.54 -13.40
CA THR A 221 -24.03 8.35 -12.30
C THR A 221 -23.97 7.55 -11.00
N SER A 222 -24.45 6.30 -11.03
CA SER A 222 -24.47 5.42 -9.87
C SER A 222 -23.66 4.15 -10.11
N ILE A 223 -23.00 3.71 -9.04
CA ILE A 223 -22.33 2.41 -8.95
C ILE A 223 -23.31 1.25 -9.25
N GLU A 224 -24.58 1.41 -8.88
CA GLU A 224 -25.63 0.39 -9.04
C GLU A 224 -25.97 0.11 -10.51
N GLU A 225 -26.05 1.15 -11.35
CA GLU A 225 -26.36 1.00 -12.78
C GLU A 225 -25.21 0.35 -13.58
N LEU A 226 -23.96 0.56 -13.15
CA LEU A 226 -22.78 -0.11 -13.72
C LEU A 226 -22.78 -1.63 -13.50
N TYR A 227 -23.51 -2.13 -12.50
CA TYR A 227 -23.59 -3.56 -12.24
C TYR A 227 -24.58 -4.28 -13.16
N ASP A 228 -25.62 -3.58 -13.60
CA ASP A 228 -26.60 -4.11 -14.54
C ASP A 228 -26.11 -4.04 -16.00
N SER A 229 -25.10 -3.22 -16.32
CA SER A 229 -24.45 -3.25 -17.64
C SER A 229 -23.50 -4.45 -17.75
N ILE A 230 -23.88 -5.42 -18.59
CA ILE A 230 -23.08 -6.62 -18.85
C ILE A 230 -22.01 -6.25 -19.88
N THR A 231 -20.77 -6.14 -19.41
CA THR A 231 -19.60 -5.93 -20.25
C THR A 231 -18.80 -7.21 -20.39
N THR A 232 -17.93 -7.25 -21.39
CA THR A 232 -17.25 -8.46 -21.81
C THR A 232 -15.74 -8.40 -21.56
N GLY A 233 -15.16 -9.52 -21.11
CA GLY A 233 -13.71 -9.75 -21.10
C GLY A 233 -13.19 -10.16 -22.48
N GLY A 234 -11.87 -10.27 -22.64
CA GLY A 234 -11.25 -10.56 -23.94
C GLY A 234 -11.51 -11.99 -24.46
N GLY A 235 -11.40 -12.99 -23.58
CA GLY A 235 -11.60 -14.40 -23.93
C GLY A 235 -12.97 -14.92 -23.50
N PHE A 236 -13.13 -15.15 -22.19
CA PHE A 236 -14.32 -15.75 -21.60
C PHE A 236 -15.01 -14.77 -20.64
N THR A 237 -16.32 -14.64 -20.77
CA THR A 237 -17.16 -13.80 -19.90
C THR A 237 -18.26 -14.65 -19.28
N PHE A 238 -18.48 -14.51 -17.99
CA PHE A 238 -19.57 -15.17 -17.30
C PHE A 238 -20.31 -14.22 -16.36
N PHE A 239 -21.64 -14.25 -16.42
CA PHE A 239 -22.51 -13.49 -15.55
C PHE A 239 -23.67 -14.36 -15.05
N THR A 240 -23.94 -14.30 -13.75
CA THR A 240 -25.16 -14.87 -13.16
C THR A 240 -25.74 -13.94 -12.10
N ARG A 241 -27.07 -13.95 -11.97
CA ARG A 241 -27.80 -13.23 -10.93
C ARG A 241 -28.87 -14.10 -10.29
N GLY A 242 -28.90 -14.15 -8.95
CA GLY A 242 -29.97 -14.84 -8.22
C GLY A 242 -29.92 -16.37 -8.26
N GLN A 243 -28.91 -16.97 -8.90
CA GLN A 243 -28.77 -18.42 -9.06
C GLN A 243 -27.31 -18.85 -8.92
N PRO A 244 -27.02 -19.97 -8.22
CA PRO A 244 -25.67 -20.51 -8.12
C PRO A 244 -25.16 -20.95 -9.48
N ALA A 245 -23.86 -20.77 -9.70
CA ALA A 245 -23.17 -21.29 -10.88
C ALA A 245 -21.99 -22.19 -10.49
N THR A 246 -21.78 -23.24 -11.27
CA THR A 246 -20.57 -24.06 -11.27
C THR A 246 -19.78 -23.79 -12.53
N ILE A 247 -18.57 -23.25 -12.39
CA ILE A 247 -17.67 -22.93 -13.50
C ILE A 247 -16.36 -23.69 -13.30
N ARG A 248 -15.96 -24.49 -14.30
CA ARG A 248 -14.69 -25.21 -14.30
C ARG A 248 -13.85 -24.81 -15.51
N ILE A 249 -12.66 -24.29 -15.28
CA ILE A 249 -11.67 -23.94 -16.30
C ILE A 249 -10.42 -24.77 -16.00
N GLU A 250 -10.20 -25.84 -16.76
CA GLU A 250 -9.16 -26.81 -16.47
C GLU A 250 -8.26 -27.05 -17.69
N LYS A 251 -6.95 -26.97 -17.50
CA LYS A 251 -5.96 -27.20 -18.58
C LYS A 251 -6.15 -26.27 -19.77
N CYS A 252 -6.60 -25.05 -19.51
CA CYS A 252 -6.87 -24.06 -20.55
C CYS A 252 -5.67 -23.12 -20.71
N SER A 253 -5.57 -22.47 -21.88
CA SER A 253 -4.57 -21.42 -22.12
C SER A 253 -5.23 -20.15 -22.62
N PHE A 254 -4.89 -19.03 -22.01
CA PHE A 254 -5.32 -17.69 -22.39
C PHE A 254 -4.07 -16.88 -22.75
N VAL A 255 -3.86 -16.66 -24.05
CA VAL A 255 -2.63 -16.06 -24.58
C VAL A 255 -2.97 -14.82 -25.40
N GLU A 256 -2.36 -13.68 -25.06
CA GLU A 256 -2.49 -12.42 -25.80
C GLU A 256 -3.93 -11.94 -25.96
N ASN A 257 -4.81 -12.24 -24.99
CA ASN A 257 -6.17 -11.70 -25.00
C ASN A 257 -6.21 -10.29 -24.41
N SER A 258 -7.19 -9.51 -24.84
CA SER A 258 -7.25 -8.08 -24.58
C SER A 258 -8.68 -7.61 -24.30
N ALA A 259 -8.81 -6.75 -23.30
CA ALA A 259 -9.99 -5.94 -23.02
C ALA A 259 -9.56 -4.46 -22.95
N ASN A 260 -9.33 -3.84 -24.12
CA ASN A 260 -8.51 -2.62 -24.23
C ASN A 260 -9.25 -1.34 -24.64
N ARG A 261 -10.60 -1.27 -24.58
CA ARG A 261 -11.29 -0.09 -25.16
C ARG A 261 -12.45 0.47 -24.34
N ASN A 262 -12.11 1.21 -23.29
CA ASN A 262 -12.89 2.38 -22.89
C ASN A 262 -12.64 3.54 -23.87
N ASP A 263 -13.64 4.39 -24.07
CA ASP A 263 -13.47 5.64 -24.83
C ASP A 263 -12.30 6.44 -24.23
N PRO A 264 -11.28 6.87 -25.02
CA PRO A 264 -10.19 7.69 -24.51
C PRO A 264 -10.66 9.03 -23.90
N ASN A 265 -11.89 9.47 -24.19
CA ASN A 265 -12.52 10.62 -23.54
C ASN A 265 -13.32 10.25 -22.27
N ASN A 266 -13.35 8.97 -21.88
CA ASN A 266 -14.00 8.53 -20.65
C ASN A 266 -13.17 8.95 -19.43
N THR A 267 -13.48 10.14 -18.93
CA THR A 267 -12.87 10.75 -17.73
C THR A 267 -13.48 10.25 -16.42
N ARG A 268 -14.37 9.26 -16.46
CA ARG A 268 -14.95 8.70 -15.24
C ARG A 268 -13.84 8.07 -14.37
N PRO A 269 -13.99 8.12 -13.03
CA PRO A 269 -13.17 7.31 -12.13
C PRO A 269 -13.16 5.85 -12.57
N VAL A 270 -12.03 5.16 -12.37
CA VAL A 270 -11.83 3.73 -12.68
C VAL A 270 -13.03 2.87 -12.25
N LEU A 271 -13.55 3.11 -11.05
CA LEU A 271 -14.68 2.39 -10.48
C LEU A 271 -15.97 2.46 -11.30
N LEU A 272 -16.13 3.52 -12.09
CA LEU A 272 -17.32 3.80 -12.90
C LEU A 272 -17.09 3.48 -14.39
N LYS A 273 -16.02 2.75 -14.71
CA LYS A 273 -15.75 2.27 -16.07
C LYS A 273 -16.35 0.88 -16.25
N ALA A 274 -17.29 0.77 -17.19
CA ALA A 274 -18.00 -0.48 -17.44
C ALA A 274 -17.13 -1.49 -18.22
N ASN A 275 -16.30 -1.04 -19.17
CA ASN A 275 -15.44 -1.90 -19.98
C ASN A 275 -13.99 -1.92 -19.48
N GLY A 276 -13.19 -2.79 -20.08
CA GLY A 276 -11.75 -2.84 -19.89
C GLY A 276 -11.32 -3.73 -18.74
N HIS A 277 -12.17 -4.66 -18.31
CA HIS A 277 -11.91 -5.59 -17.21
C HIS A 277 -11.70 -7.00 -17.73
N GLY A 278 -10.79 -7.76 -17.12
CA GLY A 278 -10.64 -9.19 -17.40
C GLY A 278 -10.11 -9.47 -18.80
N GLY A 279 -8.82 -9.19 -19.04
CA GLY A 279 -8.21 -9.31 -20.37
C GLY A 279 -8.34 -10.70 -20.97
N ALA A 280 -8.34 -11.75 -20.14
CA ALA A 280 -8.68 -13.11 -20.54
C ALA A 280 -10.07 -13.54 -20.06
N VAL A 281 -10.35 -13.40 -18.77
CA VAL A 281 -11.55 -13.94 -18.12
C VAL A 281 -12.22 -12.86 -17.29
N LEU A 282 -13.54 -12.72 -17.46
CA LEU A 282 -14.39 -11.90 -16.61
C LEU A 282 -15.48 -12.77 -15.99
N ILE A 283 -15.62 -12.75 -14.66
CA ILE A 283 -16.68 -13.47 -13.94
C ILE A 283 -17.40 -12.51 -12.99
N ARG A 284 -18.72 -12.36 -13.14
CA ARG A 284 -19.56 -11.56 -12.25
C ARG A 284 -20.62 -12.44 -11.58
N LEU A 285 -20.57 -12.47 -10.26
CA LEU A 285 -21.57 -13.10 -9.40
C LEU A 285 -22.37 -12.01 -8.69
N ALA A 286 -23.69 -11.99 -8.89
CA ALA A 286 -24.59 -11.06 -8.20
C ALA A 286 -25.70 -11.84 -7.50
N ASN A 287 -25.87 -11.71 -6.19
CA ASN A 287 -26.90 -12.45 -5.43
C ASN A 287 -26.90 -13.97 -5.74
N ALA A 288 -25.72 -14.55 -5.95
CA ALA A 288 -25.52 -15.89 -6.47
C ALA A 288 -24.93 -16.81 -5.39
N ASP A 289 -25.77 -17.15 -4.41
CA ASP A 289 -25.37 -17.92 -3.23
C ASP A 289 -24.96 -19.36 -3.56
N GLY A 290 -23.86 -19.83 -2.98
CA GLY A 290 -23.39 -21.20 -3.11
C GLY A 290 -22.78 -21.53 -4.47
N SER A 291 -22.17 -20.56 -5.15
CA SER A 291 -21.48 -20.77 -6.43
C SER A 291 -20.11 -21.46 -6.22
N GLU A 292 -19.68 -22.26 -7.20
CA GLU A 292 -18.39 -22.96 -7.21
C GLU A 292 -17.61 -22.58 -8.48
N ILE A 293 -16.48 -21.91 -8.32
CA ILE A 293 -15.61 -21.52 -9.43
C ILE A 293 -14.26 -22.19 -9.25
N THR A 294 -13.82 -22.96 -10.24
CA THR A 294 -12.51 -23.62 -10.25
C THR A 294 -11.75 -23.24 -11.51
N ILE A 295 -10.53 -22.72 -11.33
CA ILE A 295 -9.55 -22.44 -12.38
C ILE A 295 -8.29 -23.23 -12.02
N ALA A 296 -7.98 -24.27 -12.80
CA ALA A 296 -6.93 -25.21 -12.44
C ALA A 296 -6.05 -25.57 -13.64
N ASP A 297 -4.76 -25.79 -13.35
CA ASP A 297 -3.78 -26.33 -14.30
C ASP A 297 -3.72 -25.51 -15.61
N SER A 298 -3.91 -24.18 -15.53
CA SER A 298 -4.13 -23.30 -16.68
C SER A 298 -3.04 -22.22 -16.81
N GLU A 299 -2.88 -21.70 -18.03
CA GLU A 299 -1.88 -20.68 -18.36
C GLU A 299 -2.54 -19.37 -18.81
N PHE A 300 -2.07 -18.25 -18.26
CA PHE A 300 -2.49 -16.90 -18.61
C PHE A 300 -1.25 -16.07 -18.97
N VAL A 301 -1.04 -15.86 -20.27
CA VAL A 301 0.19 -15.28 -20.81
C VAL A 301 -0.10 -14.01 -21.60
N ASN A 302 0.55 -12.91 -21.23
CA ASN A 302 0.51 -11.62 -21.94
C ASN A 302 -0.92 -11.11 -22.20
N ASN A 303 -1.86 -11.38 -21.30
CA ASN A 303 -3.20 -10.82 -21.40
C ASN A 303 -3.19 -9.39 -20.88
N LYS A 304 -4.08 -8.57 -21.44
CA LYS A 304 -4.13 -7.14 -21.15
C LYS A 304 -5.54 -6.67 -20.87
N ALA A 305 -5.69 -5.88 -19.82
CA ALA A 305 -6.91 -5.16 -19.53
C ALA A 305 -6.60 -3.68 -19.37
N GLN A 306 -7.55 -2.81 -19.67
CA GLN A 306 -7.36 -1.38 -19.44
C GLN A 306 -7.53 -1.01 -17.96
N VAL A 307 -8.51 -1.60 -17.27
CA VAL A 307 -8.99 -1.17 -15.95
C VAL A 307 -8.51 -2.10 -14.85
N ASP A 308 -9.05 -3.32 -14.74
CA ASP A 308 -8.66 -4.29 -13.70
C ASP A 308 -8.51 -5.71 -14.27
N GLY A 309 -7.64 -6.51 -13.65
CA GLY A 309 -7.50 -7.94 -13.92
C GLY A 309 -6.98 -8.22 -15.33
N GLY A 310 -5.67 -8.03 -15.55
CA GLY A 310 -5.06 -8.21 -16.88
C GLY A 310 -5.30 -9.60 -17.47
N ALA A 311 -5.35 -10.63 -16.62
CA ALA A 311 -5.86 -11.95 -16.96
C ALA A 311 -7.30 -12.15 -16.48
N ILE A 312 -7.52 -12.16 -15.16
CA ILE A 312 -8.80 -12.51 -14.55
C ILE A 312 -9.35 -11.32 -13.79
N TYR A 313 -10.60 -10.96 -14.08
CA TYR A 313 -11.38 -10.06 -13.26
C TYR A 313 -12.59 -10.79 -12.70
N MET A 314 -12.80 -10.67 -11.38
CA MET A 314 -13.95 -11.25 -10.71
C MET A 314 -14.65 -10.24 -9.82
N THR A 315 -15.99 -10.25 -9.81
CA THR A 315 -16.79 -9.43 -8.90
C THR A 315 -17.77 -10.26 -8.10
N LEU A 316 -17.84 -10.00 -6.80
CA LEU A 316 -18.85 -10.50 -5.88
C LEU A 316 -19.76 -9.34 -5.47
N SER A 317 -21.05 -9.40 -5.78
CA SER A 317 -21.99 -8.30 -5.50
C SER A 317 -23.36 -8.77 -5.01
N GLU A 318 -24.17 -7.83 -4.50
CA GLU A 318 -25.57 -8.06 -4.10
C GLU A 318 -25.74 -9.24 -3.11
N SER A 319 -25.03 -9.27 -1.99
CA SER A 319 -25.20 -10.32 -0.96
C SER A 319 -24.78 -11.74 -1.38
N VAL A 320 -23.88 -11.90 -2.36
CA VAL A 320 -23.27 -13.21 -2.66
C VAL A 320 -22.70 -13.83 -1.38
N SER A 321 -23.10 -15.08 -1.12
CA SER A 321 -22.65 -15.79 0.06
C SER A 321 -22.41 -17.28 -0.13
N GLY A 322 -21.56 -17.85 0.74
CA GLY A 322 -21.29 -19.28 0.76
C GLY A 322 -20.65 -19.84 -0.53
N SER A 323 -20.10 -18.97 -1.37
CA SER A 323 -19.46 -19.38 -2.62
C SER A 323 -18.00 -19.78 -2.39
N SER A 324 -17.51 -20.70 -3.21
CA SER A 324 -16.14 -21.21 -3.15
C SER A 324 -15.42 -20.96 -4.47
N ILE A 325 -14.27 -20.27 -4.41
CA ILE A 325 -13.46 -19.91 -5.57
C ILE A 325 -12.06 -20.50 -5.39
N PHE A 326 -11.64 -21.33 -6.34
CA PHE A 326 -10.36 -22.03 -6.34
C PHE A 326 -9.53 -21.64 -7.56
N ILE A 327 -8.31 -21.14 -7.35
CA ILE A 327 -7.32 -20.89 -8.40
C ILE A 327 -6.07 -21.72 -8.08
N GLU A 328 -5.79 -22.73 -8.88
CA GLU A 328 -4.84 -23.78 -8.51
C GLU A 328 -3.87 -24.13 -9.62
N ARG A 329 -2.60 -24.41 -9.27
CA ARG A 329 -1.60 -24.99 -10.19
C ARG A 329 -1.51 -24.24 -11.53
N SER A 330 -1.70 -22.93 -11.50
CA SER A 330 -1.85 -22.09 -12.69
C SER A 330 -0.74 -21.06 -12.76
N ASN A 331 -0.38 -20.65 -13.98
CA ASN A 331 0.70 -19.71 -14.23
C ASN A 331 0.18 -18.42 -14.88
N PHE A 332 0.57 -17.29 -14.32
CA PHE A 332 0.22 -15.95 -14.77
C PHE A 332 1.50 -15.21 -15.13
N THR A 333 1.78 -15.08 -16.42
CA THR A 333 3.03 -14.50 -16.93
C THR A 333 2.78 -13.28 -17.81
N GLY A 334 3.41 -12.16 -17.48
CA GLY A 334 3.43 -10.97 -18.34
C GLY A 334 2.07 -10.30 -18.54
N ASN A 335 1.09 -10.55 -17.66
CA ASN A 335 -0.23 -9.93 -17.78
C ASN A 335 -0.16 -8.48 -17.29
N THR A 336 -0.94 -7.58 -17.93
CA THR A 336 -0.81 -6.14 -17.70
C THR A 336 -2.15 -5.42 -17.55
N VAL A 337 -2.14 -4.40 -16.71
CA VAL A 337 -3.23 -3.43 -16.53
C VAL A 337 -2.72 -2.01 -16.72
N GLU A 338 -3.50 -1.17 -17.39
CA GLU A 338 -3.10 0.23 -17.66
C GLU A 338 -3.45 1.21 -16.53
N GLU A 339 -4.67 1.14 -16.00
CA GLU A 339 -5.21 2.20 -15.15
C GLU A 339 -5.33 1.86 -13.66
N ALA A 340 -5.77 0.65 -13.30
CA ALA A 340 -5.96 0.26 -11.90
C ALA A 340 -5.18 -0.98 -11.50
N SER A 341 -5.85 -2.09 -11.15
CA SER A 341 -5.23 -3.08 -10.27
C SER A 341 -5.27 -4.52 -10.77
N GLY A 342 -4.40 -5.34 -10.18
CA GLY A 342 -4.39 -6.78 -10.43
C GLY A 342 -3.85 -7.09 -11.81
N GLY A 343 -2.56 -6.84 -12.04
CA GLY A 343 -1.93 -7.03 -13.35
C GLY A 343 -2.19 -8.43 -13.93
N ALA A 344 -2.32 -9.45 -13.09
CA ALA A 344 -2.92 -10.73 -13.47
C ALA A 344 -4.37 -10.88 -12.98
N VAL A 345 -4.61 -10.83 -11.67
CA VAL A 345 -5.92 -11.16 -11.08
C VAL A 345 -6.41 -10.00 -10.22
N SER A 346 -7.66 -9.58 -10.41
CA SER A 346 -8.35 -8.62 -9.55
C SER A 346 -9.69 -9.18 -9.09
N ILE A 347 -9.95 -9.09 -7.79
CA ILE A 347 -11.23 -9.49 -7.18
C ILE A 347 -11.84 -8.29 -6.46
N ASN A 348 -13.03 -7.88 -6.89
CA ASN A 348 -13.74 -6.76 -6.29
C ASN A 348 -15.00 -7.24 -5.57
N SER A 349 -15.19 -6.79 -4.33
CA SER A 349 -16.41 -7.03 -3.55
C SER A 349 -17.21 -5.74 -3.40
N PHE A 350 -18.51 -5.88 -3.66
CA PHE A 350 -19.48 -4.79 -3.73
C PHE A 350 -20.76 -5.14 -2.98
N GLN A 351 -21.46 -4.12 -2.44
CA GLN A 351 -22.81 -4.25 -1.89
C GLN A 351 -23.00 -5.48 -0.98
N ILE A 352 -22.05 -5.66 -0.04
CA ILE A 352 -22.07 -6.68 1.01
C ILE A 352 -21.94 -8.10 0.43
N SER A 353 -20.81 -8.77 0.61
CA SER A 353 -20.66 -10.22 0.42
C SER A 353 -20.12 -10.86 1.70
N PHE A 354 -20.52 -12.10 1.98
CA PHE A 354 -20.18 -12.76 3.25
C PHE A 354 -20.02 -14.27 3.10
N ASN A 355 -19.14 -14.85 3.92
CA ASN A 355 -18.90 -16.29 3.99
C ASN A 355 -18.47 -16.93 2.65
N ASN A 356 -17.83 -16.17 1.77
CA ASN A 356 -17.20 -16.68 0.56
C ASN A 356 -15.75 -17.07 0.85
N THR A 357 -15.33 -18.21 0.29
CA THR A 357 -13.98 -18.75 0.47
C THR A 357 -13.21 -18.66 -0.83
N ILE A 358 -12.07 -17.96 -0.82
CA ILE A 358 -11.17 -17.84 -1.97
C ILE A 358 -9.86 -18.53 -1.62
N ILE A 359 -9.44 -19.51 -2.43
CA ILE A 359 -8.20 -20.26 -2.24
C ILE A 359 -7.36 -20.16 -3.51
N VAL A 360 -6.14 -19.67 -3.36
CA VAL A 360 -5.13 -19.59 -4.41
C VAL A 360 -3.95 -20.47 -4.00
N ARG A 361 -3.68 -21.54 -4.74
CA ARG A 361 -2.64 -22.50 -4.34
C ARG A 361 -1.76 -23.00 -5.46
N ASN A 362 -0.47 -23.19 -5.17
CA ASN A 362 0.49 -23.71 -6.15
C ASN A 362 0.53 -22.88 -7.44
N CYS A 363 0.38 -21.56 -7.33
CA CYS A 363 0.31 -20.65 -8.47
C CYS A 363 1.61 -19.85 -8.62
N SER A 364 1.94 -19.52 -9.86
CA SER A 364 3.10 -18.67 -10.20
C SER A 364 2.61 -17.37 -10.86
N PHE A 365 3.06 -16.24 -10.33
CA PHE A 365 2.81 -14.90 -10.84
C PHE A 365 4.14 -14.26 -11.22
N LEU A 366 4.46 -14.29 -12.51
CA LEU A 366 5.76 -13.88 -13.05
C LEU A 366 5.64 -12.66 -13.97
N GLY A 367 6.29 -11.55 -13.61
CA GLY A 367 6.44 -10.42 -14.53
C GLY A 367 5.13 -9.70 -14.87
N ASN A 368 4.11 -9.75 -14.00
CA ASN A 368 2.85 -9.06 -14.22
C ASN A 368 2.98 -7.59 -13.78
N SER A 369 2.21 -6.69 -14.41
CA SER A 369 2.31 -5.26 -14.16
C SER A 369 0.94 -4.59 -14.04
N GLY A 370 0.80 -3.68 -13.08
CA GLY A 370 -0.42 -2.88 -12.89
C GLY A 370 -0.12 -1.52 -12.27
N ASN A 371 -1.14 -0.68 -12.09
CA ASN A 371 -0.97 0.55 -11.32
C ASN A 371 -0.87 0.23 -9.81
N ALA A 372 -1.61 -0.79 -9.36
CA ALA A 372 -1.53 -1.36 -8.02
C ALA A 372 -1.74 -2.89 -8.07
N GLY A 373 -1.18 -3.67 -7.14
CA GLY A 373 -1.28 -5.13 -7.14
C GLY A 373 -0.76 -5.72 -8.44
N GLY A 374 0.55 -5.62 -8.69
CA GLY A 374 1.16 -5.98 -9.97
C GLY A 374 0.83 -7.40 -10.44
N ALA A 375 0.66 -8.34 -9.51
CA ALA A 375 0.11 -9.66 -9.79
C ALA A 375 -1.36 -9.77 -9.39
N PHE A 376 -1.68 -9.50 -8.13
CA PHE A 376 -2.97 -9.79 -7.54
C PHE A 376 -3.52 -8.57 -6.80
N SER A 377 -4.81 -8.29 -6.93
CA SER A 377 -5.48 -7.28 -6.12
C SER A 377 -6.81 -7.75 -5.55
N ILE A 378 -7.14 -7.20 -4.38
CA ILE A 378 -8.49 -7.26 -3.79
C ILE A 378 -8.93 -5.85 -3.42
N ALA A 379 -10.12 -5.46 -3.88
CA ALA A 379 -10.71 -4.18 -3.55
C ALA A 379 -12.10 -4.35 -2.92
N LEU A 380 -12.32 -3.71 -1.76
CA LEU A 380 -13.61 -3.67 -1.07
C LEU A 380 -14.16 -2.25 -1.11
N TYR A 381 -15.34 -2.10 -1.71
CA TYR A 381 -15.96 -0.79 -1.93
C TYR A 381 -17.07 -0.47 -0.95
N ASP A 382 -17.86 -1.47 -0.56
CA ASP A 382 -18.97 -1.32 0.38
C ASP A 382 -19.17 -2.62 1.17
N SER A 383 -19.04 -2.56 2.49
CA SER A 383 -19.17 -3.71 3.38
C SER A 383 -19.96 -3.35 4.64
N ASP A 384 -20.98 -4.14 4.98
CA ASP A 384 -21.68 -4.02 6.26
C ASP A 384 -20.84 -4.68 7.38
N ILE A 385 -19.95 -3.88 7.95
CA ILE A 385 -19.02 -4.27 9.03
C ILE A 385 -19.75 -4.55 10.34
N ASN A 386 -21.04 -4.18 10.45
CA ASN A 386 -21.85 -4.43 11.64
C ASN A 386 -22.63 -5.75 11.58
N SER A 387 -22.44 -6.56 10.54
CA SER A 387 -23.09 -7.87 10.47
C SER A 387 -22.39 -8.89 11.38
N SER A 388 -23.17 -9.73 12.07
CA SER A 388 -22.65 -10.88 12.83
C SER A 388 -22.23 -12.06 11.93
N ARG A 389 -22.14 -11.84 10.61
CA ARG A 389 -21.90 -12.88 9.62
C ARG A 389 -20.39 -13.11 9.48
N SER A 390 -20.02 -14.34 9.09
CA SER A 390 -18.63 -14.64 8.78
C SER A 390 -18.22 -13.81 7.57
N PRO A 391 -17.09 -13.09 7.64
CA PRO A 391 -16.59 -12.32 6.51
C PRO A 391 -16.04 -13.23 5.41
N ASP A 392 -15.89 -12.67 4.21
CA ASP A 392 -15.16 -13.29 3.11
C ASP A 392 -13.67 -13.35 3.42
N GLY A 393 -12.94 -14.31 2.84
CA GLY A 393 -11.50 -14.41 3.04
C GLY A 393 -10.77 -15.00 1.83
N VAL A 394 -9.48 -14.68 1.74
CA VAL A 394 -8.57 -15.27 0.75
C VAL A 394 -7.38 -15.92 1.42
N ASN A 395 -6.98 -17.10 0.94
CA ASN A 395 -5.76 -17.78 1.37
C ASN A 395 -4.88 -18.10 0.17
N PHE A 396 -3.59 -17.75 0.29
CA PHE A 396 -2.53 -18.09 -0.64
C PHE A 396 -1.66 -19.19 -0.03
N THR A 397 -1.47 -20.30 -0.73
CA THR A 397 -0.63 -21.41 -0.26
C THR A 397 0.33 -21.86 -1.35
N GLU A 398 1.64 -21.91 -1.06
CA GLU A 398 2.67 -22.35 -2.03
C GLU A 398 2.62 -21.52 -3.32
N CYS A 399 2.53 -20.19 -3.19
CA CYS A 399 2.47 -19.27 -4.33
C CYS A 399 3.75 -18.45 -4.49
N ASP A 400 4.16 -18.28 -5.75
CA ASP A 400 5.36 -17.53 -6.12
C ASP A 400 4.97 -16.21 -6.82
N PHE A 401 5.45 -15.09 -6.29
CA PHE A 401 5.28 -13.75 -6.84
C PHE A 401 6.64 -13.18 -7.21
N VAL A 402 6.99 -13.26 -8.49
CA VAL A 402 8.35 -13.00 -8.97
C VAL A 402 8.35 -11.92 -10.05
N ASN A 403 9.24 -10.93 -9.92
CA ASN A 403 9.45 -9.86 -10.90
C ASN A 403 8.16 -9.06 -11.26
N ASN A 404 7.17 -9.00 -10.38
CA ASN A 404 5.95 -8.21 -10.65
C ASN A 404 6.21 -6.73 -10.39
N MET A 405 5.43 -5.88 -11.04
CA MET A 405 5.65 -4.43 -11.03
C MET A 405 4.36 -3.69 -10.71
N ALA A 406 4.46 -2.65 -9.87
CA ALA A 406 3.36 -1.70 -9.69
C ALA A 406 3.87 -0.28 -9.51
N LYS A 407 3.09 0.70 -9.98
CA LYS A 407 3.44 2.12 -9.88
C LYS A 407 3.14 2.72 -8.51
N ASN A 408 1.98 2.38 -7.95
CA ASN A 408 1.47 2.98 -6.72
C ASN A 408 1.57 2.04 -5.54
N GLU A 409 0.77 0.97 -5.49
CA GLU A 409 0.64 0.16 -4.27
C GLU A 409 0.65 -1.36 -4.51
N GLY A 410 1.47 -2.10 -3.75
CA GLY A 410 1.56 -3.56 -3.82
C GLY A 410 2.18 -4.03 -5.12
N THR A 411 3.51 -4.13 -5.18
CA THR A 411 4.21 -4.53 -6.43
C THR A 411 3.89 -5.96 -6.85
N ALA A 412 3.54 -6.83 -5.90
CA ALA A 412 2.92 -8.13 -6.17
C ALA A 412 1.45 -8.16 -5.77
N VAL A 413 1.14 -7.86 -4.51
CA VAL A 413 -0.22 -8.00 -3.96
C VAL A 413 -0.70 -6.67 -3.38
N GLY A 414 -1.84 -6.18 -3.86
CA GLY A 414 -2.49 -4.96 -3.37
C GLY A 414 -3.85 -5.23 -2.74
N LEU A 415 -4.05 -4.81 -1.49
CA LEU A 415 -5.30 -5.03 -0.75
C LEU A 415 -5.88 -3.68 -0.31
N PHE A 416 -7.00 -3.28 -0.93
CA PHE A 416 -7.54 -1.92 -0.82
C PHE A 416 -8.96 -1.91 -0.26
N SER A 417 -9.12 -1.46 0.99
CA SER A 417 -10.44 -1.18 1.54
C SER A 417 -10.72 0.31 1.46
N LEU A 418 -11.76 0.66 0.69
CA LEU A 418 -12.29 2.02 0.62
C LEU A 418 -13.34 2.30 1.70
N VAL A 419 -13.64 1.29 2.52
CA VAL A 419 -14.57 1.43 3.63
C VAL A 419 -13.87 2.11 4.80
N HIS A 420 -14.48 3.19 5.32
CA HIS A 420 -13.90 4.06 6.34
C HIS A 420 -14.10 3.49 7.75
N VAL A 421 -13.51 2.33 8.01
CA VAL A 421 -13.45 1.71 9.35
C VAL A 421 -12.04 1.30 9.73
N ASP A 422 -11.85 1.01 11.01
CA ASP A 422 -10.55 0.65 11.57
C ASP A 422 -9.98 -0.63 10.93
N GLN A 423 -10.81 -1.66 10.76
CA GLN A 423 -10.44 -2.89 10.06
C GLN A 423 -11.66 -3.47 9.35
N VAL A 424 -11.43 -4.08 8.18
CA VAL A 424 -12.47 -4.88 7.53
C VAL A 424 -12.35 -6.32 8.01
N GLY A 425 -13.49 -6.99 8.17
CA GLY A 425 -13.52 -8.39 8.54
C GLY A 425 -12.86 -9.34 7.54
N PHE A 426 -12.25 -8.91 6.43
CA PHE A 426 -11.79 -9.79 5.35
C PHE A 426 -10.38 -10.36 5.62
N PRO A 427 -10.19 -11.56 6.21
CA PRO A 427 -8.86 -12.12 6.43
C PRO A 427 -8.14 -12.48 5.14
N VAL A 428 -6.85 -12.21 5.12
CA VAL A 428 -5.93 -12.61 4.05
C VAL A 428 -4.80 -13.48 4.64
N GLY A 429 -4.70 -14.73 4.20
CA GLY A 429 -3.67 -15.67 4.65
C GLY A 429 -2.59 -15.91 3.60
N PHE A 430 -1.34 -16.01 4.03
CA PHE A 430 -0.20 -16.45 3.21
C PHE A 430 0.52 -17.60 3.91
N GLU A 431 0.67 -18.72 3.20
CA GLU A 431 1.34 -19.92 3.69
C GLU A 431 2.37 -20.40 2.67
N ASN A 432 3.64 -20.50 3.08
CA ASN A 432 4.72 -21.01 2.23
C ASN A 432 4.90 -20.23 0.91
N CYS A 433 4.73 -18.90 0.93
CA CYS A 433 4.79 -18.06 -0.27
C CYS A 433 6.16 -17.36 -0.46
N LEU A 434 6.51 -17.10 -1.72
CA LEU A 434 7.73 -16.37 -2.11
C LEU A 434 7.37 -15.05 -2.81
N PHE A 435 8.01 -13.97 -2.39
CA PHE A 435 7.93 -12.64 -2.99
C PHE A 435 9.34 -12.19 -3.37
N MET A 436 9.69 -12.25 -4.65
CA MET A 436 11.07 -12.03 -5.10
C MET A 436 11.16 -11.00 -6.23
N ASN A 437 12.08 -10.04 -6.08
CA ASN A 437 12.42 -9.03 -7.08
C ASN A 437 11.21 -8.23 -7.62
N ASN A 438 10.15 -8.07 -6.81
CA ASN A 438 9.02 -7.24 -7.20
C ASN A 438 9.42 -5.77 -7.08
N THR A 439 8.96 -4.94 -8.02
CA THR A 439 9.53 -3.61 -8.27
C THR A 439 8.47 -2.51 -8.30
N SER A 440 8.69 -1.48 -7.49
CA SER A 440 7.92 -0.23 -7.52
C SER A 440 8.40 0.65 -8.69
N GLU A 441 7.50 0.94 -9.62
CA GLU A 441 7.73 1.87 -10.73
C GLU A 441 7.47 3.31 -10.29
N GLY A 442 8.51 4.04 -9.88
CA GLY A 442 8.36 5.44 -9.53
C GLY A 442 9.62 6.05 -8.95
N VAL A 443 9.65 7.38 -8.86
CA VAL A 443 10.78 8.10 -8.22
C VAL A 443 10.77 7.86 -6.71
N THR A 444 9.58 7.72 -6.12
CA THR A 444 9.44 7.60 -4.68
C THR A 444 9.76 6.18 -4.20
N GLN A 445 9.37 5.12 -4.91
CA GLN A 445 9.55 3.72 -4.44
C GLN A 445 8.90 3.47 -3.07
N ASP A 446 7.72 4.05 -2.85
CA ASP A 446 7.03 4.01 -1.57
C ASP A 446 6.22 2.72 -1.35
N THR A 447 6.34 1.72 -2.23
CA THR A 447 5.47 0.55 -2.16
C THR A 447 6.14 -0.82 -2.12
N SER A 448 5.65 -1.63 -1.19
CA SER A 448 6.17 -2.96 -0.88
C SER A 448 5.67 -4.05 -1.83
N ALA A 449 6.26 -5.25 -1.74
CA ALA A 449 5.72 -6.45 -2.40
C ALA A 449 4.25 -6.70 -2.05
N ILE A 450 3.89 -6.50 -0.78
CA ILE A 450 2.50 -6.51 -0.31
C ILE A 450 2.16 -5.14 0.27
N ALA A 451 1.06 -4.54 -0.19
CA ALA A 451 0.46 -3.36 0.44
C ALA A 451 -0.94 -3.68 0.96
N ALA A 452 -1.17 -3.44 2.25
CA ALA A 452 -2.39 -3.88 2.94
C ALA A 452 -3.06 -2.76 3.73
N PHE A 453 -4.18 -2.26 3.20
CA PHE A 453 -4.89 -1.13 3.78
C PHE A 453 -6.17 -1.61 4.45
N ARG A 454 -6.16 -1.68 5.79
CA ARG A 454 -7.28 -2.14 6.64
C ARG A 454 -7.66 -3.62 6.45
N PHE A 455 -6.78 -4.42 5.85
CA PHE A 455 -6.95 -5.87 5.71
C PHE A 455 -6.13 -6.64 6.75
N PRO A 456 -6.77 -7.44 7.63
CA PRO A 456 -6.03 -8.30 8.54
C PRO A 456 -5.29 -9.40 7.77
N ILE A 457 -3.96 -9.45 7.94
CA ILE A 457 -3.10 -10.44 7.27
C ILE A 457 -2.58 -11.47 8.26
N THR A 458 -2.49 -12.73 7.84
CA THR A 458 -1.83 -13.80 8.59
C THR A 458 -0.77 -14.48 7.73
N PHE A 459 0.44 -14.61 8.26
CA PHE A 459 1.52 -15.40 7.69
C PHE A 459 1.71 -16.69 8.49
N GLN A 460 1.78 -17.82 7.77
CA GLN A 460 2.01 -19.16 8.33
C GLN A 460 3.08 -19.90 7.51
N GLY A 461 3.72 -20.90 8.12
CA GLY A 461 4.76 -21.66 7.43
C GLY A 461 5.99 -20.80 7.12
N THR A 462 6.56 -20.91 5.92
CA THR A 462 7.78 -20.17 5.51
C THR A 462 7.47 -19.14 4.42
N ASN A 463 7.43 -17.85 4.76
CA ASN A 463 7.22 -16.77 3.80
C ASN A 463 8.49 -15.95 3.60
N ARG A 464 8.83 -15.66 2.34
CA ARG A 464 10.10 -15.04 1.97
C ARG A 464 9.91 -13.81 1.09
N PHE A 465 10.58 -12.72 1.45
CA PHE A 465 10.61 -11.44 0.75
C PHE A 465 12.05 -11.13 0.38
N LEU A 466 12.41 -11.37 -0.87
CA LEU A 466 13.80 -11.36 -1.35
C LEU A 466 14.01 -10.30 -2.44
N GLY A 467 14.90 -9.34 -2.20
CA GLY A 467 15.34 -8.41 -3.25
C GLY A 467 14.24 -7.48 -3.79
N ASN A 468 13.18 -7.21 -3.04
CA ASN A 468 12.08 -6.36 -3.51
C ASN A 468 12.47 -4.88 -3.46
N LEU A 469 12.09 -4.13 -4.50
CA LEU A 469 12.30 -2.69 -4.60
C LEU A 469 11.00 -1.95 -4.28
N GLY A 470 11.02 -1.25 -3.15
CA GLY A 470 9.94 -0.54 -2.48
C GLY A 470 9.51 -1.16 -1.15
N GLY A 471 10.12 -2.29 -0.73
CA GLY A 471 9.94 -2.91 0.59
C GLY A 471 9.34 -4.31 0.55
N GLY A 472 9.31 -4.99 1.70
CA GLY A 472 8.67 -6.30 1.84
C GLY A 472 7.16 -6.20 2.03
N VAL A 473 6.72 -5.55 3.11
CA VAL A 473 5.30 -5.39 3.47
C VAL A 473 5.02 -3.96 3.95
N THR A 474 3.96 -3.35 3.41
CA THR A 474 3.40 -2.08 3.90
C THR A 474 2.03 -2.32 4.52
N LEU A 475 1.84 -1.83 5.74
CA LEU A 475 0.60 -1.94 6.51
C LEU A 475 0.05 -0.53 6.80
N LEU A 476 -1.25 -0.33 6.58
CA LEU A 476 -1.96 0.89 6.96
C LEU A 476 -3.22 0.54 7.76
N ASN A 477 -3.26 0.99 9.01
CA ASN A 477 -4.39 0.80 9.93
C ASN A 477 -4.88 -0.66 9.96
N THR A 478 -3.96 -1.60 10.23
CA THR A 478 -4.27 -3.04 10.15
C THR A 478 -3.43 -3.90 11.10
N GLN A 479 -3.91 -5.12 11.35
CA GLN A 479 -3.19 -6.16 12.09
C GLN A 479 -2.54 -7.17 11.15
N MET A 480 -1.27 -7.46 11.40
CA MET A 480 -0.53 -8.58 10.82
C MET A 480 -0.26 -9.62 11.89
N ARG A 481 -0.59 -10.89 11.63
CA ARG A 481 -0.23 -12.04 12.47
C ARG A 481 0.85 -12.86 11.79
N ALA A 482 1.83 -13.33 12.57
CA ALA A 482 2.89 -14.17 12.06
C ALA A 482 3.07 -15.44 12.92
N SER A 483 3.27 -16.55 12.23
CA SER A 483 3.64 -17.85 12.78
C SER A 483 4.57 -18.57 11.80
N GLY A 484 5.56 -19.32 12.31
CA GLY A 484 6.57 -19.96 11.47
C GLY A 484 7.72 -19.01 11.09
N VAL A 485 8.20 -19.06 9.85
CA VAL A 485 9.40 -18.34 9.38
C VAL A 485 9.01 -17.20 8.43
N LEU A 486 9.41 -15.97 8.75
CA LEU A 486 9.29 -14.81 7.87
C LEU A 486 10.69 -14.24 7.59
N GLU A 487 11.09 -14.25 6.33
CA GLU A 487 12.42 -13.81 5.90
C GLU A 487 12.31 -12.57 5.00
N PHE A 488 12.91 -11.47 5.44
CA PHE A 488 13.06 -10.23 4.68
C PHE A 488 14.55 -10.05 4.37
N ASP A 489 14.97 -10.37 3.15
CA ASP A 489 16.37 -10.26 2.73
C ASP A 489 16.54 -9.31 1.55
N SER A 490 17.49 -8.39 1.68
CA SER A 490 17.97 -7.52 0.59
C SER A 490 16.88 -6.66 -0.04
N ASN A 491 15.82 -6.32 0.71
CA ASN A 491 14.77 -5.43 0.25
C ASN A 491 15.20 -3.97 0.42
N THR A 492 14.76 -3.09 -0.47
CA THR A 492 15.10 -1.66 -0.45
C THR A 492 13.83 -0.82 -0.50
N ALA A 493 13.66 0.16 0.38
CA ALA A 493 12.50 1.06 0.39
C ALA A 493 12.92 2.49 0.80
N VAL A 494 12.00 3.45 0.73
CA VAL A 494 12.19 4.76 1.39
C VAL A 494 12.15 4.60 2.89
N PHE A 495 11.08 3.97 3.38
CA PHE A 495 10.83 3.65 4.78
C PHE A 495 10.58 2.14 4.90
N GLY A 496 11.11 1.51 5.94
CA GLY A 496 10.73 0.12 6.26
C GLY A 496 11.18 -0.88 5.21
N GLY A 497 12.49 -1.08 5.04
CA GLY A 497 13.03 -1.99 4.02
C GLY A 497 12.41 -3.39 4.08
N GLY A 498 12.22 -3.93 5.29
CA GLY A 498 11.42 -5.13 5.52
C GLY A 498 9.92 -4.84 5.65
N ILE A 499 9.54 -4.12 6.71
CA ILE A 499 8.14 -3.78 7.02
C ILE A 499 7.99 -2.28 7.26
N ALA A 500 7.00 -1.66 6.64
CA ALA A 500 6.53 -0.31 6.92
C ALA A 500 5.12 -0.36 7.53
N MET A 501 4.91 0.34 8.64
CA MET A 501 3.64 0.43 9.35
C MET A 501 3.23 1.90 9.49
N ASP A 502 1.99 2.21 9.14
CA ASP A 502 1.42 3.54 9.26
C ASP A 502 0.05 3.49 9.95
N ASP A 503 -0.24 4.52 10.74
CA ASP A 503 -1.41 4.64 11.61
C ASP A 503 -1.47 3.52 12.67
N ARG A 504 -2.66 3.02 13.02
CA ARG A 504 -2.88 2.00 14.05
C ARG A 504 -2.59 0.60 13.51
N CYS A 505 -1.30 0.29 13.40
CA CYS A 505 -0.81 -1.03 13.00
C CYS A 505 -0.33 -1.88 14.18
N LEU A 506 -0.47 -3.20 14.03
CA LEU A 506 -0.03 -4.18 15.02
C LEU A 506 0.54 -5.42 14.32
N LEU A 507 1.76 -5.81 14.68
CA LEU A 507 2.36 -7.10 14.40
C LEU A 507 2.24 -8.02 15.62
N GLU A 508 1.49 -9.10 15.48
CA GLU A 508 1.23 -10.08 16.53
C GLU A 508 1.92 -11.41 16.19
N LEU A 509 2.76 -11.88 17.10
CA LEU A 509 3.54 -13.10 16.97
C LEU A 509 2.92 -14.25 17.76
N SER A 510 3.11 -15.47 17.27
CA SER A 510 2.74 -16.73 17.94
C SER A 510 3.98 -17.51 18.38
N PRO A 511 3.86 -18.53 19.26
CA PRO A 511 4.98 -19.40 19.62
C PRO A 511 5.62 -20.06 18.40
N GLY A 512 6.95 -20.21 18.42
CA GLY A 512 7.70 -20.80 17.31
C GLY A 512 7.93 -19.86 16.11
N THR A 513 7.70 -18.55 16.27
CA THR A 513 7.88 -17.57 15.19
C THR A 513 9.34 -17.13 15.07
N ASN A 514 9.90 -17.21 13.85
CA ASN A 514 11.23 -16.73 13.52
C ASN A 514 11.14 -15.67 12.41
N ILE A 515 11.51 -14.42 12.71
CA ILE A 515 11.52 -13.32 11.76
C ILE A 515 12.95 -12.81 11.56
N SER A 516 13.43 -12.80 10.32
CA SER A 516 14.75 -12.30 10.00
C SER A 516 14.72 -11.14 9.02
N PHE A 517 15.33 -10.02 9.41
CA PHE A 517 15.59 -8.85 8.58
C PHE A 517 17.08 -8.81 8.27
N THR A 518 17.46 -9.17 7.05
CA THR A 518 18.86 -9.27 6.61
C THR A 518 19.13 -8.35 5.43
N ASN A 519 20.21 -7.58 5.47
CA ASN A 519 20.66 -6.73 4.35
C ASN A 519 19.59 -5.74 3.80
N ASN A 520 18.56 -5.39 4.57
CA ASN A 520 17.52 -4.48 4.08
C ASN A 520 18.03 -3.03 4.14
N VAL A 521 17.54 -2.20 3.23
CA VAL A 521 17.99 -0.83 3.01
C VAL A 521 16.80 0.12 3.07
N ALA A 522 16.84 1.09 3.97
CA ALA A 522 15.93 2.24 3.95
C ALA A 522 16.66 3.50 3.49
N ARG A 523 16.09 4.22 2.52
CA ARG A 523 16.64 5.52 2.07
C ARG A 523 16.43 6.63 3.08
N GLU A 524 15.54 6.44 4.05
CA GLU A 524 15.31 7.36 5.15
C GLU A 524 15.49 6.65 6.50
N SER A 525 14.47 5.91 6.96
CA SER A 525 14.46 5.34 8.30
C SER A 525 13.86 3.93 8.33
N GLY A 526 14.28 3.12 9.30
CA GLY A 526 13.71 1.79 9.52
C GLY A 526 14.19 0.76 8.48
N GLY A 527 15.48 0.44 8.46
CA GLY A 527 16.02 -0.54 7.49
C GLY A 527 15.31 -1.90 7.58
N GLY A 528 15.08 -2.40 8.80
CA GLY A 528 14.22 -3.56 9.04
C GLY A 528 12.74 -3.17 9.15
N ILE A 529 12.37 -2.42 10.19
CA ILE A 529 10.99 -2.01 10.50
C ILE A 529 10.91 -0.49 10.61
N TYR A 530 9.88 0.09 9.99
CA TYR A 530 9.47 1.48 10.15
C TYR A 530 8.05 1.55 10.72
N VAL A 531 7.81 2.42 11.70
CA VAL A 531 6.50 2.64 12.31
C VAL A 531 6.22 4.13 12.43
N GLU A 532 5.10 4.59 11.86
CA GLU A 532 4.58 5.94 12.04
C GLU A 532 3.26 5.89 12.84
N PHE A 533 3.27 6.44 14.06
CA PHE A 533 2.09 6.62 14.88
C PHE A 533 1.36 7.94 14.57
N PRO A 534 0.02 7.96 14.62
CA PRO A 534 -0.74 9.19 14.52
C PRO A 534 -0.51 10.04 15.79
N PRO A 535 -0.40 11.38 15.68
CA PRO A 535 -0.19 12.25 16.83
C PRO A 535 -1.47 12.32 17.69
N ILE A 536 -1.59 11.48 18.72
CA ILE A 536 -2.78 11.44 19.59
C ILE A 536 -2.40 11.86 21.02
N ARG A 537 -2.88 13.04 21.45
CA ARG A 537 -2.63 13.60 22.79
C ARG A 537 -3.79 13.49 23.79
N PHE A 538 -5.00 13.10 23.37
CA PHE A 538 -6.23 13.39 24.15
C PHE A 538 -6.95 12.20 24.81
N VAL A 539 -6.46 10.96 24.72
CA VAL A 539 -7.09 9.79 25.37
C VAL A 539 -6.02 8.93 26.05
N VAL A 540 -5.50 9.42 27.19
CA VAL A 540 -4.19 9.01 27.70
C VAL A 540 -4.23 7.90 28.77
N ASP A 541 -5.35 7.66 29.47
CA ASP A 541 -5.31 6.81 30.69
C ASP A 541 -6.24 5.57 30.72
N ILE A 542 -7.04 5.30 29.68
CA ILE A 542 -8.08 4.23 29.77
C ILE A 542 -7.75 2.99 28.93
N PHE A 543 -6.94 3.14 27.88
CA PHE A 543 -6.51 2.02 27.04
C PHE A 543 -5.00 1.99 27.01
N ASN A 544 -4.41 1.01 27.68
CA ASN A 544 -3.01 0.68 27.52
C ASN A 544 -2.78 0.35 26.03
N ARG A 545 -2.22 1.29 25.25
CA ARG A 545 -2.00 1.09 23.81
C ARG A 545 -0.76 0.24 23.63
N LEU A 546 -1.03 -1.05 23.53
CA LEU A 546 -0.13 -2.14 23.20
C LEU A 546 0.91 -1.72 22.14
N CYS A 547 2.18 -2.11 22.34
CA CYS A 547 3.27 -1.88 21.39
C CYS A 547 2.87 -2.32 19.97
N PHE A 548 3.48 -1.71 18.93
CA PHE A 548 3.30 -2.16 17.53
C PHE A 548 3.72 -3.63 17.32
N LEU A 549 4.47 -4.21 18.26
CA LEU A 549 4.87 -5.60 18.29
C LEU A 549 4.35 -6.28 19.56
N GLN A 550 3.62 -7.37 19.38
CA GLN A 550 3.07 -8.18 20.46
C GLN A 550 3.32 -9.67 20.25
N TYR A 551 3.19 -10.42 21.33
CA TYR A 551 3.22 -11.87 21.32
C TYR A 551 2.00 -12.39 22.07
N ARG A 552 1.28 -13.31 21.43
CA ARG A 552 0.18 -14.04 22.09
C ARG A 552 0.60 -15.45 22.41
N ASP A 553 0.47 -15.80 23.68
CA ASP A 553 0.61 -17.18 24.11
C ASP A 553 -0.59 -18.04 23.61
N PRO A 554 -0.51 -19.38 23.71
CA PRO A 554 -1.61 -20.26 23.33
C PRO A 554 -2.93 -20.00 24.08
N SER A 555 -2.91 -19.26 25.19
CA SER A 555 -4.10 -18.85 25.94
C SER A 555 -4.66 -17.47 25.52
N GLY A 556 -4.03 -16.83 24.52
CA GLY A 556 -4.42 -15.54 23.99
C GLY A 556 -3.99 -14.33 24.84
N ARG A 557 -3.12 -14.54 25.84
CA ARG A 557 -2.60 -13.47 26.70
C ARG A 557 -1.39 -12.81 26.05
N ASP A 558 -1.31 -11.49 26.21
CA ASP A 558 -0.12 -10.73 25.87
C ASP A 558 0.93 -10.97 26.96
N ILE A 559 2.14 -11.35 26.55
CA ILE A 559 3.25 -11.70 27.45
C ILE A 559 4.44 -10.77 27.13
N PRO A 560 5.19 -10.30 28.14
CA PRO A 560 6.35 -9.46 27.90
C PRO A 560 7.53 -10.23 27.24
N PRO A 561 8.42 -9.55 26.47
CA PRO A 561 9.46 -10.19 25.65
C PRO A 561 10.36 -11.21 26.33
N GLN A 562 10.69 -11.04 27.61
CA GLN A 562 11.56 -11.95 28.36
C GLN A 562 10.97 -13.36 28.57
N ASP A 563 9.66 -13.51 28.36
CA ASP A 563 8.90 -14.75 28.58
C ASP A 563 8.30 -15.29 27.28
N TRP A 564 8.71 -14.79 26.11
CA TRP A 564 8.27 -15.31 24.81
C TRP A 564 8.85 -16.71 24.58
N GLU A 565 7.98 -17.66 24.20
CA GLU A 565 8.37 -19.05 24.00
C GLU A 565 8.73 -19.30 22.54
N ASP A 566 9.98 -19.70 22.30
CA ASP A 566 10.50 -20.09 20.98
C ASP A 566 10.31 -19.03 19.88
N VAL A 567 10.45 -17.75 20.23
CA VAL A 567 10.42 -16.63 19.28
C VAL A 567 11.83 -16.09 19.05
N ALA A 568 12.19 -15.87 17.78
CA ALA A 568 13.46 -15.25 17.39
C ALA A 568 13.22 -14.14 16.38
N ILE A 569 13.80 -12.96 16.62
CA ILE A 569 13.73 -11.80 15.73
C ILE A 569 15.15 -11.28 15.52
N SER A 570 15.66 -11.36 14.29
CA SER A 570 17.03 -10.95 13.99
C SER A 570 17.10 -9.79 13.01
N PHE A 571 17.93 -8.80 13.32
CA PHE A 571 18.26 -7.66 12.48
C PHE A 571 19.76 -7.68 12.16
N ILE A 572 20.11 -8.08 10.94
CA ILE A 572 21.49 -8.32 10.53
C ILE A 572 21.84 -7.49 9.28
N ASN A 573 22.90 -6.69 9.36
CA ASN A 573 23.41 -5.87 8.24
C ASN A 573 22.36 -4.93 7.60
N ASN A 574 21.32 -4.52 8.34
CA ASN A 574 20.36 -3.56 7.80
C ASN A 574 20.95 -2.16 7.81
N THR A 575 20.49 -1.33 6.88
CA THR A 575 20.99 0.03 6.71
C THR A 575 19.86 1.04 6.57
N ALA A 576 20.07 2.24 7.11
CA ALA A 576 19.16 3.38 6.94
C ALA A 576 19.97 4.66 6.71
N ARG A 577 19.40 5.67 6.03
CA ARG A 577 20.10 6.93 5.80
C ARG A 577 20.14 7.81 7.05
N LEU A 578 18.97 8.02 7.65
CA LEU A 578 18.75 8.96 8.74
C LEU A 578 18.75 8.27 10.10
N SER A 579 17.94 7.22 10.27
CA SER A 579 17.74 6.66 11.62
C SER A 579 17.18 5.24 11.65
N GLY A 580 17.45 4.52 12.74
CA GLY A 580 16.84 3.21 13.02
C GLY A 580 17.13 2.17 11.94
N ALA A 581 18.41 1.80 11.75
CA ALA A 581 18.77 0.83 10.74
C ALA A 581 18.10 -0.54 10.96
N ALA A 582 17.84 -0.92 12.22
CA ALA A 582 16.99 -2.08 12.52
C ALA A 582 15.52 -1.66 12.65
N ILE A 583 15.22 -0.75 13.57
CA ILE A 583 13.87 -0.30 13.90
C ILE A 583 13.84 1.23 14.03
N TYR A 584 12.90 1.86 13.34
CA TYR A 584 12.47 3.22 13.60
C TYR A 584 10.99 3.25 13.99
N ALA A 585 10.64 4.00 15.03
CA ALA A 585 9.26 4.25 15.42
C ALA A 585 9.06 5.73 15.77
N SER A 586 8.04 6.40 15.23
CA SER A 586 7.88 7.84 15.45
C SER A 586 7.62 8.20 16.93
N ASP A 587 7.00 7.32 17.71
CA ASP A 587 6.76 7.46 19.14
C ASP A 587 6.78 6.10 19.85
N MET A 588 7.49 5.99 20.98
CA MET A 588 7.54 4.81 21.85
C MET A 588 7.14 5.11 23.32
N GLN A 589 6.74 6.35 23.67
CA GLN A 589 6.40 6.73 25.05
C GLN A 589 5.25 5.90 25.65
N GLN A 590 4.42 5.31 24.81
CA GLN A 590 3.22 4.57 25.21
C GLN A 590 3.33 3.05 25.00
N CYS A 591 4.47 2.57 24.48
CA CYS A 591 4.74 1.16 24.34
C CYS A 591 4.93 0.52 25.73
N SER A 592 3.96 -0.29 26.18
CA SER A 592 4.09 -1.09 27.40
C SER A 592 3.54 -2.49 27.22
N TRP A 593 4.17 -3.47 27.88
CA TRP A 593 3.63 -4.83 28.01
C TRP A 593 3.01 -5.02 29.39
N LEU A 594 1.91 -5.76 29.44
CA LEU A 594 1.23 -6.10 30.69
C LEU A 594 2.20 -6.91 31.59
N GLY A 595 2.69 -6.27 32.66
CA GLY A 595 3.51 -6.93 33.69
C GLY A 595 4.87 -6.30 33.98
N ASN A 596 5.31 -5.27 33.25
CA ASN A 596 6.59 -4.59 33.53
C ASN A 596 6.39 -3.07 33.72
N PHE A 597 6.68 -2.58 34.93
CA PHE A 597 6.53 -1.17 35.34
C PHE A 597 7.81 -0.35 35.13
N THR A 598 8.67 -0.73 34.17
CA THR A 598 9.87 0.06 33.89
C THR A 598 9.45 1.33 33.16
N THR A 599 9.63 2.48 33.79
CA THR A 599 9.39 3.82 33.21
C THR A 599 10.42 4.21 32.15
N ASP A 600 11.41 3.35 31.88
CA ASP A 600 12.46 3.58 30.89
C ASP A 600 12.13 2.83 29.59
N THR A 601 11.57 3.57 28.63
CA THR A 601 11.17 3.06 27.32
C THR A 601 12.36 2.64 26.45
N SER A 602 13.59 3.01 26.81
CA SER A 602 14.80 2.66 26.05
C SER A 602 15.21 1.19 26.21
N LEU A 603 14.74 0.50 27.25
CA LEU A 603 15.03 -0.91 27.55
C LEU A 603 14.02 -1.89 26.93
N ILE A 604 12.99 -1.38 26.25
CA ILE A 604 11.86 -2.16 25.70
C ILE A 604 12.31 -3.16 24.63
N PHE A 605 13.26 -2.77 23.78
CA PHE A 605 13.84 -3.62 22.72
C PHE A 605 15.29 -4.02 22.99
N THR A 606 15.82 -3.64 24.16
CA THR A 606 17.14 -4.01 24.63
C THR A 606 17.01 -4.50 26.07
N LEU A 607 16.87 -5.82 26.26
CA LEU A 607 16.82 -6.36 27.62
C LEU A 607 18.06 -5.91 28.40
N PRO A 608 17.93 -5.58 29.70
CA PRO A 608 19.08 -5.31 30.55
C PRO A 608 20.14 -6.40 30.38
N THR A 609 21.41 -6.05 30.50
CA THR A 609 22.54 -6.99 30.28
C THR A 609 22.43 -8.30 31.06
N GLU A 610 21.73 -8.31 32.20
CA GLU A 610 21.48 -9.49 33.04
C GLU A 610 20.44 -10.47 32.45
N LEU A 611 19.59 -10.00 31.53
CA LEU A 611 18.54 -10.74 30.83
C LEU A 611 18.80 -10.83 29.32
N ALA A 612 19.92 -10.32 28.82
CA ALA A 612 20.24 -10.28 27.40
C ALA A 612 20.19 -11.68 26.73
N ASP A 613 20.57 -12.74 27.45
CA ASP A 613 20.49 -14.13 26.98
C ASP A 613 19.04 -14.63 26.77
N ARG A 614 18.04 -13.90 27.27
CA ARG A 614 16.60 -14.19 27.11
C ARG A 614 15.89 -13.27 26.12
N SER A 615 16.64 -12.40 25.44
CA SER A 615 16.05 -11.47 24.47
C SER A 615 15.65 -12.23 23.21
N PRO A 616 14.40 -12.10 22.73
CA PRO A 616 14.03 -12.63 21.42
C PRO A 616 14.70 -11.82 20.29
N PHE A 617 15.27 -10.64 20.58
CA PHE A 617 15.89 -9.76 19.61
C PHE A 617 17.40 -9.97 19.50
N LEU A 618 17.88 -10.14 18.26
CA LEU A 618 19.29 -10.17 17.89
C LEU A 618 19.62 -9.01 16.96
N TYR A 619 20.60 -8.17 17.32
CA TYR A 619 21.11 -7.09 16.48
C TYR A 619 22.56 -7.34 16.09
N LYS A 620 22.89 -7.24 14.80
CA LYS A 620 24.25 -7.46 14.31
C LYS A 620 24.56 -6.57 13.11
N ASN A 621 25.64 -5.79 13.21
CA ASN A 621 26.22 -5.02 12.11
C ASN A 621 25.25 -4.06 11.37
N ASN A 622 24.22 -3.52 12.04
CA ASN A 622 23.35 -2.51 11.41
C ASN A 622 24.04 -1.13 11.42
N SER A 623 23.88 -0.36 10.34
CA SER A 623 24.63 0.89 10.14
C SER A 623 23.81 2.00 9.49
N LEU A 624 24.22 3.26 9.71
CA LEU A 624 23.63 4.42 9.03
C LEU A 624 24.55 4.95 7.92
N PHE A 625 23.99 5.33 6.76
CA PHE A 625 24.78 5.84 5.63
C PHE A 625 25.37 7.24 5.90
N SER A 626 24.64 8.10 6.62
CA SER A 626 25.04 9.47 6.93
C SER A 626 25.36 9.65 8.42
N ALA A 627 26.03 8.68 9.03
CA ALA A 627 26.50 8.85 10.41
C ALA A 627 27.58 9.94 10.44
N SER A 628 27.21 11.16 10.86
CA SER A 628 28.15 12.01 11.59
C SER A 628 28.60 11.23 12.85
N ASN A 629 29.75 11.59 13.44
CA ASN A 629 30.31 10.92 14.63
C ASN A 629 29.45 11.02 15.91
N LEU A 630 28.14 11.28 15.79
CA LEU A 630 27.23 11.71 16.86
C LEU A 630 26.08 10.73 17.15
N VAL A 631 25.89 9.65 16.37
CA VAL A 631 24.82 8.68 16.62
C VAL A 631 25.30 7.55 17.54
N ASN A 632 24.71 7.47 18.73
CA ASN A 632 25.08 6.49 19.76
C ASN A 632 24.48 5.09 19.53
N ASN A 633 23.29 5.00 18.94
CA ASN A 633 22.63 3.74 18.61
C ASN A 633 22.13 3.76 17.16
N THR A 634 22.66 2.85 16.34
CA THR A 634 22.24 2.68 14.94
C THR A 634 21.06 1.74 14.79
N ASN A 635 20.78 0.89 15.78
CA ASN A 635 19.73 -0.14 15.69
C ASN A 635 18.34 0.46 15.88
N LEU A 636 18.14 1.18 16.98
CA LEU A 636 16.83 1.71 17.39
C LEU A 636 16.84 3.24 17.38
N ALA A 637 15.78 3.83 16.85
CA ALA A 637 15.58 5.26 16.79
C ALA A 637 14.11 5.65 16.94
N THR A 638 13.86 6.84 17.45
CA THR A 638 12.55 7.49 17.34
C THR A 638 12.63 8.87 16.72
N ALA A 639 11.47 9.51 16.53
CA ALA A 639 11.45 10.94 16.26
C ALA A 639 12.10 11.72 17.43
N PRO A 640 12.68 12.90 17.16
CA PRO A 640 13.17 13.80 18.20
C PRO A 640 12.05 14.10 19.22
N SER A 641 12.37 13.90 20.50
CA SER A 641 11.44 14.18 21.60
C SER A 641 11.88 15.40 22.39
N THR A 642 13.16 15.47 22.79
CA THR A 642 13.66 16.48 23.72
C THR A 642 14.70 17.40 23.07
N ILE A 643 14.82 18.60 23.63
CA ILE A 643 15.74 19.64 23.19
C ILE A 643 16.77 19.87 24.29
N GLU A 644 18.06 19.79 23.97
CA GLU A 644 19.13 20.29 24.81
C GLU A 644 19.59 21.64 24.26
N ILE A 645 19.51 22.67 25.10
CA ILE A 645 19.97 24.03 24.79
C ILE A 645 21.28 24.25 25.54
N ASP A 646 22.34 24.54 24.81
CA ASP A 646 23.65 24.93 25.35
C ASP A 646 23.87 26.41 25.04
N VAL A 647 23.87 27.25 26.07
CA VAL A 647 24.10 28.70 25.92
C VAL A 647 25.34 29.06 26.69
N ASP A 648 26.29 29.73 26.03
CA ASP A 648 27.58 30.05 26.63
C ASP A 648 27.45 30.95 27.88
N TYR A 649 26.43 31.82 27.93
CA TYR A 649 26.19 32.76 29.03
C TYR A 649 24.70 33.06 29.25
N THR A 650 24.29 33.24 30.51
CA THR A 650 22.90 33.59 30.88
C THR A 650 22.67 35.07 31.12
N THR A 651 23.73 35.89 31.01
CA THR A 651 23.70 37.33 31.26
C THR A 651 24.28 38.07 30.06
N VAL A 652 23.53 39.01 29.49
CA VAL A 652 23.83 39.66 28.20
C VAL A 652 23.57 41.18 28.23
N GLN A 653 24.11 41.93 27.27
CA GLN A 653 23.84 43.36 27.07
C GLN A 653 23.06 43.63 25.76
N PRO A 654 22.38 44.79 25.62
CA PRO A 654 21.77 45.20 24.36
C PRO A 654 22.77 45.25 23.19
N GLY A 655 22.45 44.58 22.08
CA GLY A 655 23.32 44.49 20.90
C GLY A 655 24.41 43.41 20.98
N GLU A 656 24.46 42.60 22.04
CA GLU A 656 25.35 41.44 22.15
C GLU A 656 24.90 40.28 21.23
N SER A 657 25.85 39.57 20.62
CA SER A 657 25.58 38.38 19.83
C SER A 657 25.85 37.11 20.64
N LEU A 658 24.84 36.26 20.79
CA LEU A 658 24.85 35.06 21.60
C LEU A 658 24.90 33.80 20.73
N ALA A 659 25.89 32.95 20.96
CA ALA A 659 25.94 31.60 20.40
C ALA A 659 25.06 30.65 21.22
N ILE A 660 24.11 29.98 20.55
CA ILE A 660 23.18 29.01 21.12
C ILE A 660 23.40 27.68 20.41
N GLY A 661 23.91 26.69 21.13
CA GLY A 661 24.00 25.32 20.70
C GLY A 661 22.66 24.61 20.88
N LEU A 662 22.12 24.03 19.82
CA LEU A 662 20.92 23.19 19.89
C LEU A 662 21.26 21.73 19.60
N LEU A 663 20.71 20.82 20.41
CA LEU A 663 20.85 19.39 20.19
C LEU A 663 19.51 18.68 20.43
N ALA A 664 19.00 17.99 19.42
CA ALA A 664 17.81 17.14 19.56
C ALA A 664 18.18 15.76 20.02
N ARG A 665 17.39 15.22 20.96
CA ARG A 665 17.45 13.82 21.31
C ARG A 665 16.13 13.13 21.08
N ASP A 666 16.21 11.89 20.60
CA ASP A 666 15.09 10.98 20.52
C ASP A 666 14.80 10.33 21.89
N GLN A 667 13.71 9.56 21.97
CA GLN A 667 13.23 8.98 23.23
C GLN A 667 14.16 7.88 23.79
N VAL A 668 15.13 7.44 22.99
CA VAL A 668 16.17 6.49 23.39
C VAL A 668 17.55 7.17 23.47
N ASN A 669 17.55 8.49 23.63
CA ASN A 669 18.71 9.35 23.91
C ASN A 669 19.75 9.45 22.78
N ASN A 670 19.37 9.13 21.54
CA ASN A 670 20.23 9.39 20.38
C ASN A 670 20.12 10.84 19.93
N ALA A 671 21.24 11.44 19.52
CA ALA A 671 21.24 12.71 18.80
C ALA A 671 20.52 12.57 17.45
N ARG A 672 19.67 13.54 17.09
CA ARG A 672 18.89 13.53 15.83
C ARG A 672 18.86 14.88 15.13
N GLU A 673 18.67 14.81 13.81
CA GLU A 673 18.21 15.95 13.03
C GLU A 673 16.80 16.33 13.46
N ALA A 674 16.59 17.62 13.68
CA ALA A 674 15.29 18.16 13.97
C ALA A 674 15.12 19.51 13.30
N VAL A 675 13.85 19.92 13.14
CA VAL A 675 13.47 21.25 12.68
C VAL A 675 12.87 21.98 13.88
N TRP A 676 13.30 23.22 14.07
CA TRP A 676 13.07 23.99 15.28
C TRP A 676 12.39 25.31 14.96
N SER A 677 11.57 25.79 15.89
CA SER A 677 11.07 27.17 15.87
C SER A 677 11.61 27.91 17.09
N LEU A 678 12.12 29.12 16.87
CA LEU A 678 12.52 30.06 17.92
C LEU A 678 11.49 31.19 17.98
N GLU A 679 10.80 31.27 19.11
CA GLU A 679 9.99 32.44 19.45
C GLU A 679 10.81 33.30 20.42
N ALA A 680 11.16 34.51 19.97
CA ALA A 680 11.96 35.49 20.70
C ALA A 680 11.39 36.91 20.52
N PRO A 681 11.64 37.84 21.46
CA PRO A 681 11.19 39.22 21.33
C PRO A 681 11.67 39.85 20.01
N ASN A 682 10.74 40.40 19.23
CA ASN A 682 10.96 41.04 17.92
C ASN A 682 11.56 40.13 16.81
N GLN A 683 11.60 38.82 17.02
CA GLN A 683 12.07 37.85 16.03
C GLN A 683 11.27 36.54 16.14
N ASP A 684 10.24 36.41 15.31
CA ASP A 684 9.68 35.11 14.93
C ASP A 684 10.50 34.59 13.75
N VAL A 685 11.50 33.77 14.02
CA VAL A 685 12.29 33.13 12.98
C VAL A 685 11.93 31.65 12.96
N ASN A 686 11.27 31.23 11.89
CA ASN A 686 11.17 29.82 11.57
C ASN A 686 12.57 29.37 11.14
N LEU A 687 13.26 28.65 12.02
CA LEU A 687 14.62 28.18 11.75
C LEU A 687 14.51 26.87 10.95
N ASP A 688 14.51 26.99 9.62
CA ASP A 688 14.53 25.85 8.68
C ASP A 688 15.85 25.06 8.70
N ALA A 689 16.57 25.03 9.83
CA ALA A 689 17.84 24.33 9.96
C ALA A 689 17.60 22.85 10.28
N LEU A 690 17.71 22.00 9.24
CA LEU A 690 17.88 20.55 9.34
C LEU A 690 19.34 20.24 9.66
N SER A 691 19.69 19.88 10.90
CA SER A 691 21.05 19.39 11.19
C SER A 691 21.10 18.51 12.43
N ALA A 692 21.96 17.48 12.35
CA ALA A 692 22.25 16.51 13.41
C ALA A 692 23.39 16.98 14.33
N ASN A 693 24.00 18.11 14.01
CA ASN A 693 25.14 18.64 14.75
C ASN A 693 24.65 19.58 15.84
N ARG A 694 25.51 19.84 16.84
CA ARG A 694 25.39 21.04 17.69
C ARG A 694 25.48 22.26 16.77
N ASP A 695 24.35 22.67 16.22
CA ASP A 695 24.28 23.88 15.43
C ASP A 695 24.39 25.05 16.37
N THR A 696 25.34 25.94 16.09
CA THR A 696 25.51 27.18 16.81
C THR A 696 24.69 28.25 16.08
N TYR A 697 23.54 28.59 16.65
CA TYR A 697 22.75 29.74 16.21
C TYR A 697 23.29 31.02 16.85
N VAL A 698 23.32 32.13 16.11
CA VAL A 698 23.71 33.43 16.66
C VAL A 698 22.48 34.29 16.84
N TYR A 699 22.10 34.56 18.09
CA TYR A 699 21.01 35.44 18.46
C TYR A 699 21.54 36.83 18.82
N ALA A 700 21.07 37.87 18.14
CA ALA A 700 21.41 39.25 18.48
C ALA A 700 20.41 39.81 19.50
N VAL A 701 20.89 40.23 20.67
CA VAL A 701 20.06 40.75 21.75
C VAL A 701 19.43 42.09 21.31
N PRO A 702 18.09 42.22 21.37
CA PRO A 702 17.38 43.39 20.85
C PRO A 702 17.70 44.69 21.61
N CYS A 703 17.48 45.82 20.93
CA CYS A 703 17.77 47.17 21.44
C CYS A 703 16.90 47.49 22.68
N ALA A 704 17.45 48.19 23.68
CA ALA A 704 16.82 48.39 25.00
C ALA A 704 15.40 49.03 25.01
N PRO A 705 14.99 49.93 24.07
CA PRO A 705 13.62 50.44 24.01
C PRO A 705 12.55 49.35 23.84
N CYS A 706 12.92 48.20 23.31
CA CYS A 706 12.01 47.10 22.99
C CYS A 706 11.71 46.18 24.19
N LEU A 707 12.50 46.27 25.27
CA LEU A 707 12.41 45.34 26.41
C LEU A 707 11.30 45.71 27.41
N ASN A 708 10.68 46.89 27.25
CA ASN A 708 9.65 47.43 28.16
C ASN A 708 8.22 47.43 27.58
N HIS A 709 8.01 46.97 26.34
CA HIS A 709 6.68 46.93 25.71
C HIS A 709 6.21 45.49 25.47
N THR A 710 5.00 45.19 25.93
CA THR A 710 4.36 43.87 25.77
C THR A 710 3.69 43.67 24.40
N ASP A 711 3.77 44.66 23.50
CA ASP A 711 3.16 44.62 22.16
C ASP A 711 4.25 44.75 21.08
N VAL A 712 4.27 43.76 20.18
CA VAL A 712 5.34 43.48 19.21
C VAL A 712 5.33 44.43 18.00
N THR A 713 4.29 45.25 17.81
CA THR A 713 4.08 46.00 16.56
C THR A 713 4.64 47.43 16.52
N GLU A 714 5.24 47.95 17.59
CA GLU A 714 5.75 49.34 17.67
C GLU A 714 7.24 49.46 18.01
N CYS A 715 8.05 48.44 17.72
CA CYS A 715 9.50 48.51 17.94
C CYS A 715 10.25 48.97 16.67
N SER A 716 10.31 50.29 16.42
CA SER A 716 11.28 50.86 15.48
C SER A 716 12.45 51.49 16.26
N CYS A 717 13.66 50.91 16.18
CA CYS A 717 14.89 51.55 16.73
C CYS A 717 15.30 52.80 15.89
N SER A 718 14.37 53.43 15.16
CA SER A 718 14.64 54.47 14.17
C SER A 718 13.85 55.76 14.34
N ASP A 719 12.88 55.83 15.26
CA ASP A 719 12.16 57.08 15.50
C ASP A 719 12.62 57.67 16.84
N GLY A 720 13.46 58.70 16.73
CA GLY A 720 13.91 59.50 17.87
C GLY A 720 12.71 60.05 18.67
N PRO A 721 12.91 60.39 19.95
CA PRO A 721 11.82 60.82 20.81
C PRO A 721 11.09 62.02 20.19
N PRO A 722 9.74 62.10 20.29
CA PRO A 722 9.03 63.26 19.79
C PRO A 722 9.57 64.51 20.48
N ALA A 723 10.06 65.45 19.68
CA ALA A 723 10.51 66.74 20.14
C ALA A 723 9.38 67.39 20.96
N GLN A 724 9.55 67.48 22.28
CA GLN A 724 8.78 68.39 23.09
C GLN A 724 9.34 69.79 22.84
N ASP A 725 8.61 70.55 22.02
CA ASP A 725 8.83 71.98 21.88
C ASP A 725 8.64 72.66 23.25
N GLY A 726 9.59 73.55 23.54
CA GLY A 726 9.86 74.21 24.82
C GLY A 726 8.68 74.86 25.56
N GLU A 727 8.87 75.02 26.87
CA GLU A 727 9.37 76.27 27.45
C GLU A 727 9.67 76.11 28.95
N GLY A 728 10.82 76.64 29.39
CA GLY A 728 10.96 77.11 30.78
C GLY A 728 11.96 76.39 31.69
N GLY A 729 13.24 76.73 31.55
CA GLY A 729 14.06 77.23 32.67
C GLY A 729 14.55 76.26 33.76
N GLY A 730 15.83 75.90 33.67
CA GLY A 730 16.77 76.04 34.79
C GLY A 730 16.97 74.84 35.71
N GLY A 731 18.22 74.37 35.76
CA GLY A 731 18.74 73.47 36.80
C GLY A 731 19.29 72.19 36.22
N GLY A 732 20.62 72.12 36.08
CA GLY A 732 21.30 70.86 35.83
C GLY A 732 21.20 69.98 37.07
N GLU A 733 20.54 68.84 36.91
CA GLU A 733 20.77 67.65 37.71
C GLU A 733 21.03 66.53 36.71
N ASP A 734 22.19 65.90 36.84
CA ASP A 734 22.54 64.67 36.16
C ASP A 734 21.41 63.67 36.46
N GLY A 735 20.60 63.39 35.45
CA GLY A 735 19.56 62.37 35.52
C GLY A 735 20.22 61.05 35.87
N GLU A 736 20.05 60.66 37.13
CA GLU A 736 20.43 59.38 37.69
C GLU A 736 19.77 58.29 36.83
N PHE A 737 20.53 57.77 35.86
CA PHE A 737 20.13 56.59 35.10
C PHE A 737 20.15 55.43 36.09
N SER A 738 18.96 55.04 36.53
CA SER A 738 18.71 53.87 37.36
C SER A 738 19.42 52.66 36.75
N ASP A 739 20.44 52.15 37.44
CA ASP A 739 21.22 50.93 37.16
C ASP A 739 20.36 49.63 37.15
N ASP A 740 19.04 49.75 37.22
CA ASP A 740 18.10 48.64 37.44
C ASP A 740 17.32 48.22 36.18
N PHE A 741 17.97 48.27 35.01
CA PHE A 741 17.44 47.63 33.80
C PHE A 741 17.75 46.13 33.81
N THR A 742 17.17 45.40 34.76
CA THR A 742 17.13 43.93 34.64
C THR A 742 15.84 43.53 33.94
N SER A 743 15.94 43.25 32.64
CA SER A 743 14.85 42.63 31.88
C SER A 743 15.21 41.18 31.58
N LEU A 744 14.19 40.33 31.46
CA LEU A 744 14.35 38.89 31.26
C LEU A 744 13.85 38.56 29.86
N ILE A 745 14.77 38.16 28.97
CA ILE A 745 14.41 37.64 27.66
C ILE A 745 14.14 36.15 27.81
N ARG A 746 12.98 35.70 27.35
CA ARG A 746 12.65 34.29 27.27
C ARG A 746 12.76 33.85 25.82
N LEU A 747 13.65 32.89 25.57
CA LEU A 747 13.79 32.22 24.28
C LEU A 747 13.05 30.90 24.34
N ASN A 748 12.00 30.74 23.54
CA ASN A 748 11.23 29.51 23.48
C ASN A 748 11.64 28.72 22.25
N PHE A 749 12.09 27.48 22.45
CA PHE A 749 12.44 26.55 21.40
C PHE A 749 11.40 25.44 21.35
N SER A 750 10.89 25.17 20.16
CA SER A 750 9.96 24.07 19.95
C SER A 750 10.35 23.23 18.75
N LEU A 751 10.05 21.94 18.82
CA LEU A 751 10.22 20.97 17.75
C LEU A 751 8.97 20.97 16.86
N LEU A 752 9.15 21.18 15.54
CA LEU A 752 8.02 21.32 14.61
C LEU A 752 7.18 20.04 14.44
N ARG A 753 7.76 18.85 14.64
CA ARG A 753 7.03 17.57 14.57
C ARG A 753 6.33 17.18 15.88
N THR A 754 6.79 17.67 17.01
CA THR A 754 6.15 17.46 18.32
C THR A 754 5.49 18.77 18.73
N LEU A 755 4.24 19.00 18.29
CA LEU A 755 3.36 20.16 18.55
C LEU A 755 3.16 20.59 20.03
N GLY A 756 4.20 20.67 20.87
CA GLY A 756 4.09 21.20 22.24
C GLY A 756 5.18 20.87 23.25
N GLU A 757 6.36 20.33 22.88
CA GLU A 757 7.52 20.46 23.78
C GLU A 757 8.18 21.82 23.50
N ILE A 758 8.04 22.72 24.47
CA ILE A 758 8.68 24.04 24.48
C ILE A 758 9.72 24.02 25.59
N GLU A 759 10.99 24.00 25.20
CA GLU A 759 12.10 24.26 26.12
C GLU A 759 12.37 25.77 26.12
N SER A 760 12.61 26.35 27.30
CA SER A 760 12.76 27.80 27.42
C SER A 760 14.04 28.17 28.16
N GLN A 761 14.87 28.98 27.50
CA GLN A 761 16.05 29.56 28.10
C GLN A 761 15.77 31.01 28.51
N ASN A 762 16.04 31.33 29.77
CA ASN A 762 15.94 32.68 30.29
C ASN A 762 17.32 33.36 30.23
N LEU A 763 17.35 34.57 29.66
CA LEU A 763 18.53 35.43 29.61
C LEU A 763 18.25 36.69 30.42
N LYS A 764 19.20 37.05 31.29
CA LYS A 764 19.16 38.31 32.04
C LYS A 764 19.87 39.38 31.22
N VAL A 765 19.14 40.41 30.80
CA VAL A 765 19.74 41.58 30.18
C VAL A 765 20.17 42.54 31.28
N GLU A 766 21.42 42.98 31.24
CA GLU A 766 21.98 43.97 32.16
C GLU A 766 22.53 45.17 31.37
N GLY A 767 22.91 46.24 32.08
CA GLY A 767 23.58 47.39 31.48
C GLY A 767 24.89 47.01 30.78
N CYS A 768 25.43 47.92 29.97
CA CYS A 768 26.57 47.63 29.10
C CYS A 768 27.78 47.06 29.86
N HIS A 769 28.43 46.07 29.25
CA HIS A 769 29.65 45.46 29.76
C HIS A 769 30.78 46.49 29.86
N PRO A 770 31.76 46.27 30.75
CA PRO A 770 32.91 47.16 30.88
C PRO A 770 33.62 47.39 29.55
N GLY A 771 33.71 48.66 29.12
CA GLY A 771 34.34 49.07 27.86
C GLY A 771 33.35 49.26 26.71
N TYR A 772 32.05 49.14 27.00
CA TYR A 772 30.95 49.51 26.13
C TYR A 772 30.12 50.63 26.78
N VAL A 773 29.55 51.50 25.95
CA VAL A 773 28.67 52.60 26.36
C VAL A 773 27.34 52.48 25.63
N TYR A 774 26.25 52.71 26.35
CA TYR A 774 24.92 52.68 25.76
C TYR A 774 24.73 53.85 24.78
N ASN A 775 24.42 53.53 23.53
CA ASN A 775 24.10 54.52 22.50
C ASN A 775 22.58 54.66 22.38
N SER A 776 22.06 55.80 22.83
CA SER A 776 20.62 56.09 22.79
C SER A 776 20.02 56.16 21.37
N ASN A 777 20.85 56.38 20.33
CA ASN A 777 20.39 56.48 18.95
C ASN A 777 20.18 55.11 18.30
N THR A 778 21.00 54.11 18.67
CA THR A 778 20.90 52.74 18.14
C THR A 778 20.17 51.81 19.11
N GLY A 779 20.09 52.19 20.38
CA GLY A 779 19.56 51.38 21.47
C GLY A 779 20.45 50.20 21.85
N ASN A 780 21.71 50.19 21.41
CA ASN A 780 22.71 49.14 21.64
C ASN A 780 23.87 49.65 22.52
N CYS A 781 24.62 48.71 23.08
CA CYS A 781 25.91 49.00 23.71
C CYS A 781 27.02 49.02 22.66
N ASP A 782 27.55 50.21 22.39
CA ASP A 782 28.64 50.41 21.43
C ASP A 782 29.99 50.44 22.15
N CYS A 783 31.05 50.10 21.41
CA CYS A 783 32.41 50.15 21.93
C CYS A 783 32.77 51.57 22.44
N ASP A 784 33.36 51.68 23.63
CA ASP A 784 33.77 52.96 24.22
C ASP A 784 35.00 53.55 23.52
N THR A 785 34.80 54.12 22.33
CA THR A 785 35.90 54.66 21.52
C THR A 785 36.56 55.90 22.13
N ASP A 786 35.96 56.50 23.16
CA ASP A 786 36.51 57.66 23.86
C ASP A 786 37.58 57.25 24.91
N ASN A 787 37.65 55.96 25.24
CA ASN A 787 38.67 55.41 26.12
C ASN A 787 39.99 55.13 25.37
N ASN A 788 41.01 55.95 25.59
CA ASN A 788 42.31 55.84 24.91
C ASN A 788 43.06 54.52 25.17
N ASP A 789 42.76 53.83 26.27
CA ASP A 789 43.40 52.57 26.65
C ASP A 789 42.72 51.33 26.01
N LEU A 790 41.47 51.50 25.57
CA LEU A 790 40.72 50.56 24.75
C LEU A 790 41.22 50.64 23.30
N LEU A 791 41.68 49.53 22.74
CA LEU A 791 42.14 49.51 21.36
C LEU A 791 41.02 49.16 20.39
N ARG A 792 40.18 48.20 20.77
CA ARG A 792 39.01 47.73 20.02
C ARG A 792 38.13 46.85 20.90
N CYS A 793 36.90 46.67 20.49
CA CYS A 793 35.98 45.67 21.01
C CYS A 793 36.01 44.40 20.15
N ASP A 794 35.46 43.30 20.65
CA ASP A 794 35.21 42.11 19.84
C ASP A 794 33.95 42.28 18.98
N ASP A 795 33.81 41.44 17.96
CA ASP A 795 32.71 41.54 17.00
C ASP A 795 31.37 41.08 17.60
N ASN A 796 31.39 40.41 18.76
CA ASN A 796 30.21 39.91 19.46
C ASN A 796 29.67 40.87 20.53
N ASN A 797 30.32 42.02 20.73
CA ASN A 797 30.04 42.96 21.81
C ASN A 797 30.06 42.28 23.20
N ARG A 798 31.07 41.45 23.46
CA ARG A 798 31.31 40.83 24.78
C ARG A 798 32.62 41.37 25.35
N TYR A 799 33.72 41.09 24.68
CA TYR A 799 35.05 41.33 25.21
C TYR A 799 35.68 42.57 24.63
N VAL A 800 36.69 43.11 25.33
CA VAL A 800 37.46 44.24 24.84
C VAL A 800 38.94 43.91 24.75
N TYR A 801 39.64 44.63 23.88
CA TYR A 801 41.07 44.49 23.68
C TYR A 801 41.75 45.78 24.10
N LEU A 802 42.55 45.70 25.15
CA LEU A 802 43.29 46.84 25.70
C LEU A 802 44.65 46.98 25.01
N ARG A 803 45.27 48.16 25.10
CA ARG A 803 46.66 48.35 24.66
C ARG A 803 47.62 47.49 25.49
N GLU A 804 48.74 47.12 24.88
CA GLU A 804 49.78 46.38 25.58
C GLU A 804 50.35 47.21 26.75
N GLY A 805 50.50 46.58 27.91
CA GLY A 805 50.94 47.25 29.15
C GLY A 805 49.81 47.88 29.98
N ILE A 806 48.56 47.73 29.56
CA ILE A 806 47.38 48.15 30.33
C ILE A 806 46.76 46.94 31.03
N TRP A 807 46.41 47.12 32.31
CA TRP A 807 45.54 46.23 33.06
C TRP A 807 44.11 46.75 33.03
N GLY A 808 43.14 45.85 32.83
CA GLY A 808 41.71 46.12 32.90
C GLY A 808 41.10 45.59 34.19
N GLY A 809 40.20 46.36 34.77
CA GLY A 809 39.38 46.00 35.91
C GLY A 809 37.94 46.45 35.73
N VAL A 810 37.05 45.94 36.57
CA VAL A 810 35.64 46.33 36.60
C VAL A 810 35.39 47.19 37.84
N GLY A 811 34.93 48.43 37.63
CA GLY A 811 34.61 49.37 38.71
C GLY A 811 33.27 49.11 39.39
N GLU A 812 33.00 49.84 40.47
CA GLU A 812 31.75 49.69 41.27
C GLU A 812 30.49 49.95 40.43
N ARG A 813 30.58 50.76 39.36
CA ARG A 813 29.50 51.04 38.41
C ARG A 813 29.61 50.23 37.11
N ARG A 814 30.33 49.10 37.13
CA ARG A 814 30.62 48.26 35.95
C ARG A 814 31.32 48.98 34.79
N ASN A 815 31.88 50.15 35.04
CA ASN A 815 32.74 50.82 34.08
C ASN A 815 34.10 50.10 33.99
N LEU A 816 34.71 50.14 32.81
CA LEU A 816 36.07 49.67 32.62
C LEU A 816 37.03 50.61 33.34
N ILE A 817 37.82 50.05 34.26
CA ILE A 817 38.95 50.74 34.90
C ILE A 817 40.21 50.26 34.20
N THR A 818 41.02 51.18 33.70
CA THR A 818 42.32 50.88 33.09
C THR A 818 43.45 51.49 33.90
N GLU A 819 44.54 50.75 34.07
CA GLU A 819 45.75 51.24 34.74
C GLU A 819 46.99 50.78 33.98
N SER A 820 47.98 51.66 33.87
CA SER A 820 49.27 51.30 33.27
C SER A 820 50.09 50.45 34.24
N VAL A 821 50.56 49.29 33.78
CA VAL A 821 51.35 48.36 34.60
C VAL A 821 52.75 48.15 34.05
N GLN A 822 53.67 47.73 34.91
CA GLN A 822 55.04 47.46 34.48
C GLN A 822 55.11 46.31 33.47
N PRO A 823 56.05 46.36 32.50
CA PRO A 823 56.24 45.30 31.53
C PRO A 823 56.36 43.92 32.20
N GLY A 824 55.51 42.98 31.77
CA GLY A 824 55.50 41.60 32.27
C GLY A 824 54.55 41.30 33.43
N TYR A 825 53.76 42.28 33.89
CA TYR A 825 52.72 42.09 34.92
C TYR A 825 51.40 41.56 34.35
N VAL A 826 51.05 41.96 33.12
CA VAL A 826 49.89 41.45 32.37
C VAL A 826 50.30 40.44 31.30
N SER A 827 49.48 39.41 31.13
CA SER A 827 49.56 38.42 30.07
C SER A 827 48.73 38.88 28.87
N CYS A 828 49.38 39.34 27.82
CA CYS A 828 48.70 39.73 26.59
C CYS A 828 48.32 38.51 25.74
N ARG A 829 47.02 38.28 25.55
CA ARG A 829 46.49 37.28 24.61
C ARG A 829 45.85 37.99 23.41
N PRO A 830 46.53 38.07 22.25
CA PRO A 830 45.94 38.66 21.05
C PRO A 830 44.98 37.67 20.35
N GLN A 831 44.00 38.21 19.63
CA GLN A 831 43.11 37.43 18.76
C GLN A 831 43.74 37.29 17.37
N GLY A 832 44.44 36.19 17.14
CA GLY A 832 45.12 35.94 15.87
C GLY A 832 46.20 36.98 15.58
N ARG A 833 46.05 37.75 14.48
CA ARG A 833 46.97 38.82 14.07
C ARG A 833 46.49 40.23 14.44
N LEU A 834 45.33 40.36 15.06
CA LEU A 834 44.78 41.66 15.43
C LEU A 834 45.50 42.20 16.68
N PRO A 835 45.79 43.50 16.74
CA PRO A 835 46.48 44.10 17.88
C PRO A 835 45.54 44.15 19.11
N GLY A 836 46.16 44.26 20.29
CA GLY A 836 45.49 44.40 21.58
C GLY A 836 45.49 43.13 22.43
N CYS A 837 45.34 43.32 23.75
CA CYS A 837 45.33 42.26 24.75
C CYS A 837 43.91 42.02 25.23
N LEU A 838 43.41 40.79 25.07
CA LEU A 838 42.06 40.40 25.50
C LEU A 838 41.86 40.69 27.01
N PHE A 839 40.75 41.33 27.33
CA PHE A 839 40.23 41.49 28.68
C PHE A 839 38.86 40.80 28.78
N GLU A 840 38.82 39.74 29.59
CA GLU A 840 37.60 39.00 29.95
C GLU A 840 37.09 39.55 31.28
N PHE A 841 36.09 40.44 31.26
CA PHE A 841 35.58 41.09 32.48
C PHE A 841 34.92 40.10 33.46
N ASP A 842 34.47 38.94 32.97
CA ASP A 842 33.95 37.80 33.74
C ASP A 842 35.06 36.94 34.37
N LYS A 843 36.29 37.07 33.86
CA LYS A 843 37.49 36.38 34.36
C LYS A 843 38.68 37.36 34.43
N PRO A 844 38.59 38.45 35.20
CA PRO A 844 39.60 39.52 35.18
C PRO A 844 41.00 39.01 35.56
N ASP A 845 41.08 37.92 36.33
CA ASP A 845 42.33 37.26 36.71
C ASP A 845 43.09 36.62 35.53
N THR A 846 42.47 36.35 34.38
CA THR A 846 43.14 35.71 33.23
C THR A 846 44.14 36.65 32.54
N GLN A 847 44.01 37.95 32.77
CA GLN A 847 44.94 38.97 32.28
C GLN A 847 46.20 39.07 33.14
N CYS A 848 46.20 38.55 34.38
CA CYS A 848 47.43 38.48 35.19
C CYS A 848 48.33 37.33 34.73
N ARG A 849 49.65 37.54 34.80
CA ARG A 849 50.63 36.46 34.62
C ARG A 849 50.54 35.47 35.80
N THR A 850 50.79 34.18 35.56
CA THR A 850 50.66 33.08 36.54
C THR A 850 51.17 33.44 37.94
N GLU A 851 50.39 33.07 38.98
CA GLU A 851 50.61 33.31 40.42
C GLU A 851 50.14 34.67 40.99
N ARG A 852 49.38 35.45 40.22
CA ARG A 852 48.80 36.73 40.68
C ARG A 852 47.27 36.73 40.48
N ARG A 853 46.52 37.27 41.45
CA ARG A 853 45.04 37.42 41.42
C ARG A 853 44.65 38.84 41.82
N GLY A 854 43.57 39.35 41.24
CA GLY A 854 43.02 40.68 41.49
C GLY A 854 43.64 41.76 40.59
N VAL A 855 44.23 42.78 41.21
CA VAL A 855 44.86 43.91 40.51
C VAL A 855 46.28 43.51 40.12
N CYS A 856 46.60 43.43 38.81
CA CYS A 856 47.94 43.07 38.34
C CYS A 856 48.95 44.24 38.49
N VAL A 857 48.92 44.97 39.61
CA VAL A 857 49.79 46.13 39.92
C VAL A 857 51.03 45.72 40.70
#